data_AF-A0A2P7TA20-F1
#
_entry.id   AF-A0A2P7TA20-F1
#
_cell.length_a   1.000
_cell.length_b   1.000
_cell.length_c   1.000
_cell.angle_alpha   90.00
_cell.angle_beta   90.00
_cell.angle_gamma   90.00
#
_symmetry.space_group_name_H-M   'P 1'
#
loop_
_entity.id
_entity.type
_entity.pdbx_description
1 polymer ?
#
loop_
_entity_poly.entity_id
_entity_poly.type
_entity_poly.pdbx_seq_one_letter_code
_entity_poly.pdbx_strand_id
1 'polypeptide(L)'
;MNDWQLTISPDGRMYPVVVTRGNHESENNILYNMFDTPSAGMYFATSFGGGLLRLYTLNTEVVVGGTQGNWLVNDLQAHQSNTQWRIAQYHRCTRPHTTVKPNIEAQYNAWSVPFYDYGVQLVVECDAHVVKNTYPIVPSYGAGNDEGFVRDDCEGTVYIGEGCWGAPLRNNNYNRTWTRASGSFNEFKWLFINQNRIEVRTIMVDNASLVASVTDAAPFTPPANLQLWTMPDGSNTLTIDAYANQRPVVSVVSPQPGVCYANSGTIHFSVNATDPDGTVQYVQFYANGQLLSTDYTPPYTLTWTPGTTGEQKIRIRAVDNENICSVVQPFSVYTYSKPVNTKIVTPSDDAEQIGSGMDLNDIDLDLGESDYIGLRFTNLQIPRGVRILNAYLDFMVEELSVAIGSVNIKAENSDNAQPFTSAANNLSNRPLTAASVSWGPATWTTAGSFQTTPNLKDMVQQVVNRAGWTENSALVLMVTGATVGGRDAIAADASGTTVLRIEYDFNSPAFTPPYLGPDQTLCDNQPLTLDAGAGYASYLWNNNPAFTTQTLPINSSGIYNVSVTYNTMQPVVATDQVVVTFLPVADINLGNVIQTCFNGSGVLLDAGSAFEVYYWSTGETTPAIVVNQPGTYSVLAMDFNGCVVTDEVVVQANIQPLLQPVITSGSFLHVYNLQPTGGTPPYTYAWNNTGYVNYQQMPGGYVRLITGNSAVINVTITDANGCSVTYINSINPVSGNVPQITAYTITPTASEAVANGGISITVSGGTPPYSFNWSNGSTAQNVTGLAKGWYVVTVTDVLGNSAVGWYWVAAGYNRSKNNSETTQLTIMPNPVSNMAYLQYAVMEQSNSVQITIYGINGQPVQQFTGLPAQGLLPFEGSNLPPGVYWATLQSAGTAEPVKQKFVVVR
;
A
#
# COMPACT_ATOMS: atom_id res chain seq x y z
N MET A 1 36.26 20.67 9.68
CA MET A 1 35.69 19.31 9.77
C MET A 1 34.22 19.48 9.48
N ASN A 2 33.62 18.61 8.66
CA ASN A 2 32.21 18.75 8.32
C ASN A 2 31.42 17.86 9.29
N ASP A 3 30.87 18.44 10.36
CA ASP A 3 30.30 17.71 11.49
C ASP A 3 29.15 16.74 11.11
N TRP A 4 28.64 16.77 9.87
CA TRP A 4 27.70 15.77 9.34
C TRP A 4 28.23 14.34 9.37
N GLN A 5 29.55 14.12 9.36
CA GLN A 5 30.11 12.77 9.52
C GLN A 5 29.76 12.16 10.89
N LEU A 6 29.42 12.97 11.89
CA LEU A 6 29.01 12.51 13.22
C LEU A 6 27.55 12.05 13.26
N THR A 7 26.76 12.26 12.20
CA THR A 7 25.40 11.69 12.09
C THR A 7 25.39 10.33 11.42
N ILE A 8 26.57 9.76 11.11
CA ILE A 8 26.72 8.42 10.54
C ILE A 8 27.40 7.54 11.58
N SER A 9 26.71 6.48 12.02
CA SER A 9 27.31 5.49 12.94
C SER A 9 28.40 4.67 12.23
N PRO A 10 29.31 4.03 12.99
CA PRO A 10 30.40 3.23 12.42
C PRO A 10 29.94 2.08 11.50
N ASP A 11 28.70 1.61 11.65
CA ASP A 11 28.07 0.58 10.81
C ASP A 11 27.30 1.14 9.59
N GLY A 12 27.38 2.46 9.37
CA GLY A 12 26.82 3.13 8.20
C GLY A 12 25.36 3.58 8.33
N ARG A 13 24.70 3.41 9.50
CA ARG A 13 23.37 4.00 9.73
C ARG A 13 23.49 5.52 9.81
N MET A 14 22.59 6.22 9.13
CA MET A 14 22.52 7.69 9.16
C MET A 14 21.33 8.13 10.01
N TYR A 15 21.54 9.12 10.87
CA TYR A 15 20.48 9.81 11.61
C TYR A 15 19.99 11.00 10.77
N PRO A 16 18.76 10.98 10.24
CA PRO A 16 18.24 12.07 9.42
C PRO A 16 18.05 13.33 10.28
N VAL A 17 18.45 14.48 9.75
CA VAL A 17 18.26 15.79 10.40
C VAL A 17 17.15 16.52 9.65
N VAL A 18 16.02 16.74 10.30
CA VAL A 18 14.90 17.52 9.74
C VAL A 18 14.97 18.94 10.28
N VAL A 19 15.28 19.90 9.41
CA VAL A 19 15.53 21.30 9.80
C VAL A 19 14.33 22.21 9.55
N THR A 20 14.10 23.16 10.46
CA THR A 20 13.14 24.26 10.31
C THR A 20 13.87 25.57 10.05
N ARG A 21 13.32 26.45 9.21
CA ARG A 21 13.87 27.80 9.01
C ARG A 21 13.46 28.73 10.16
N GLY A 22 14.44 29.46 10.69
CA GLY A 22 14.27 30.52 11.67
C GLY A 22 14.83 31.87 11.20
N ASN A 23 14.78 32.84 12.11
CA ASN A 23 15.13 34.23 11.82
C ASN A 23 16.65 34.48 11.69
N HIS A 24 17.50 33.48 11.95
CA HIS A 24 18.95 33.57 11.81
C HIS A 24 19.46 33.02 10.47
N GLU A 25 18.62 32.31 9.71
CA GLU A 25 18.96 31.79 8.39
C GLU A 25 18.80 32.89 7.34
N SER A 26 19.89 33.21 6.65
CA SER A 26 19.99 34.40 5.77
C SER A 26 19.02 34.39 4.58
N GLU A 27 18.66 33.22 4.05
CA GLU A 27 17.81 33.07 2.86
C GLU A 27 16.87 31.86 2.97
N ASN A 28 15.82 31.79 2.14
CA ASN A 28 14.87 30.67 2.15
C ASN A 28 15.48 29.35 1.65
N ASN A 29 16.39 29.42 0.67
CA ASN A 29 16.95 28.23 0.05
C ASN A 29 18.23 27.72 0.74
N ILE A 30 18.75 28.39 1.78
CA ILE A 30 20.04 28.00 2.37
C ILE A 30 19.95 26.60 3.00
N LEU A 31 18.89 26.34 3.77
CA LEU A 31 18.65 25.03 4.35
C LEU A 31 18.23 24.00 3.30
N TYR A 32 17.53 24.41 2.23
CA TYR A 32 17.26 23.55 1.07
C TYR A 32 18.56 23.03 0.47
N ASN A 33 19.50 23.93 0.19
CA ASN A 33 20.77 23.59 -0.45
C ASN A 33 21.72 22.80 0.48
N MET A 34 21.67 23.06 1.79
CA MET A 34 22.59 22.43 2.76
C MET A 34 22.09 21.09 3.29
N PHE A 35 20.78 20.92 3.46
CA PHE A 35 20.17 19.75 4.09
C PHE A 35 19.30 18.93 3.12
N ASP A 36 19.21 19.33 1.85
CA ASP A 36 18.43 18.63 0.81
C ASP A 36 16.97 18.41 1.22
N THR A 37 16.33 19.46 1.74
CA THR A 37 14.96 19.35 2.22
C THR A 37 13.95 19.29 1.07
N PRO A 38 12.74 18.73 1.26
CA PRO A 38 11.80 18.50 0.15
C PRO A 38 11.23 19.75 -0.55
N SER A 39 11.37 20.93 0.03
CA SER A 39 10.68 22.14 -0.44
C SER A 39 11.56 23.37 -0.32
N ALA A 40 11.82 24.09 -1.41
CA ALA A 40 12.56 25.36 -1.38
C ALA A 40 11.85 26.47 -0.56
N GLY A 41 10.55 26.29 -0.24
CA GLY A 41 9.78 27.17 0.64
C GLY A 41 10.00 26.92 2.14
N MET A 42 10.75 25.87 2.51
CA MET A 42 11.02 25.43 3.89
C MET A 42 9.79 25.05 4.72
N TYR A 43 8.68 24.76 4.05
CA TYR A 43 7.55 24.06 4.66
C TYR A 43 7.24 22.80 3.86
N PHE A 44 7.11 21.69 4.58
CA PHE A 44 6.90 20.34 4.03
C PHE A 44 6.44 19.39 5.14
N ALA A 45 5.95 18.22 4.75
CA ALA A 45 5.61 17.14 5.67
C ALA A 45 6.42 15.88 5.34
N THR A 46 6.84 15.16 6.37
CA THR A 46 7.56 13.89 6.23
C THR A 46 6.89 12.82 7.08
N SER A 47 6.68 11.63 6.50
CA SER A 47 6.11 10.48 7.21
C SER A 47 7.20 9.49 7.64
N PHE A 48 7.04 8.92 8.84
CA PHE A 48 7.92 7.92 9.43
C PHE A 48 7.12 6.68 9.82
N GLY A 49 7.74 5.50 9.73
CA GLY A 49 7.19 4.26 10.27
C GLY A 49 5.88 3.80 9.62
N GLY A 50 5.73 3.95 8.30
CA GLY A 50 4.58 3.42 7.56
C GLY A 50 3.22 4.02 7.92
N GLY A 51 3.19 5.29 8.34
CA GLY A 51 1.97 5.95 8.84
C GLY A 51 1.96 6.17 10.35
N LEU A 52 3.00 5.73 11.08
CA LEU A 52 3.12 5.98 12.51
C LEU A 52 3.17 7.48 12.83
N LEU A 53 4.00 8.25 12.13
CA LEU A 53 4.18 9.68 12.40
C LEU A 53 4.16 10.46 11.08
N ARG A 54 3.46 11.60 11.08
CA ARG A 54 3.63 12.67 10.09
C ARG A 54 4.10 13.94 10.79
N LEU A 55 5.29 14.39 10.41
CA LEU A 55 5.94 15.59 10.93
C LEU A 55 5.74 16.74 9.95
N TYR A 56 5.03 17.78 10.38
CA TYR A 56 4.83 19.03 9.66
C TYR A 56 5.93 20.02 10.04
N THR A 57 6.80 20.33 9.09
CA THR A 57 7.82 21.37 9.23
C THR A 57 7.27 22.66 8.65
N LEU A 58 7.10 23.69 9.47
CA LEU A 58 6.52 24.98 9.06
C LEU A 58 7.57 26.10 9.11
N ASN A 59 7.41 27.07 8.21
CA ASN A 59 8.33 28.19 8.06
C ASN A 59 7.70 29.48 8.60
N THR A 60 8.23 29.97 9.72
CA THR A 60 7.75 31.20 10.40
C THR A 60 8.27 32.48 9.77
N GLU A 61 9.24 32.39 8.86
CA GLU A 61 9.86 33.54 8.21
C GLU A 61 9.28 33.82 6.81
N VAL A 62 8.16 33.18 6.47
CA VAL A 62 7.31 33.50 5.32
C VAL A 62 5.87 33.68 5.80
N VAL A 63 4.95 34.03 4.90
CA VAL A 63 3.54 34.16 5.25
C VAL A 63 3.01 32.81 5.77
N VAL A 64 2.59 32.79 7.04
CA VAL A 64 2.15 31.58 7.76
C VAL A 64 0.76 31.10 7.33
N GLY A 65 -0.11 32.03 6.90
CA GLY A 65 -1.37 31.74 6.21
C GLY A 65 -1.19 31.62 4.68
N GLY A 66 -2.24 31.90 3.92
CA GLY A 66 -2.16 31.91 2.45
C GLY A 66 -1.73 30.55 1.90
N THR A 67 -0.74 30.51 1.00
CA THR A 67 -0.29 29.26 0.36
C THR A 67 0.18 28.20 1.36
N GLN A 68 0.98 28.57 2.36
CA GLN A 68 1.46 27.63 3.37
C GLN A 68 0.29 27.15 4.26
N GLY A 69 -0.57 28.06 4.71
CA GLY A 69 -1.74 27.70 5.51
C GLY A 69 -2.71 26.78 4.76
N ASN A 70 -3.01 27.10 3.50
CA ASN A 70 -3.85 26.27 2.64
C ASN A 70 -3.22 24.90 2.38
N TRP A 71 -1.91 24.85 2.13
CA TRP A 71 -1.17 23.59 2.00
C TRP A 71 -1.26 22.76 3.27
N LEU A 72 -1.04 23.36 4.44
CA LEU A 72 -1.10 22.67 5.73
C LEU A 72 -2.48 22.05 5.96
N VAL A 73 -3.55 22.81 5.76
CA VAL A 73 -4.93 22.31 5.93
C VAL A 73 -5.21 21.17 4.95
N ASN A 74 -4.84 21.32 3.68
CA ASN A 74 -5.05 20.27 2.68
C ASN A 74 -4.26 19.00 3.01
N ASP A 75 -3.01 19.13 3.47
CA ASP A 75 -2.17 17.98 3.80
C ASP A 75 -2.62 17.28 5.07
N LEU A 76 -3.01 18.05 6.11
CA LEU A 76 -3.64 17.54 7.32
C LEU A 76 -4.89 16.72 6.97
N GLN A 77 -5.77 17.27 6.14
CA GLN A 77 -7.00 16.60 5.70
C GLN A 77 -6.71 15.31 4.93
N ALA A 78 -5.75 15.34 3.98
CA ALA A 78 -5.41 14.19 3.16
C ALA A 78 -4.79 13.01 3.93
N HIS A 79 -4.23 13.28 5.13
CA HIS A 79 -3.50 12.28 5.92
C HIS A 79 -4.15 12.03 7.30
N GLN A 80 -5.44 12.34 7.44
CA GLN A 80 -6.17 12.07 8.69
C GLN A 80 -6.33 10.56 8.96
N SER A 81 -6.64 9.76 7.95
CA SER A 81 -6.95 8.32 8.15
C SER A 81 -5.72 7.40 8.14
N ASN A 82 -4.61 7.83 7.52
CA ASN A 82 -3.42 7.00 7.32
C ASN A 82 -2.24 7.35 8.24
N THR A 83 -2.45 8.30 9.17
CA THR A 83 -1.42 8.76 10.09
C THR A 83 -1.89 8.64 11.53
N GLN A 84 -1.13 7.93 12.37
CA GLN A 84 -1.40 7.81 13.80
C GLN A 84 -1.07 9.11 14.55
N TRP A 85 0.17 9.59 14.43
CA TRP A 85 0.65 10.78 15.13
C TRP A 85 0.92 11.93 14.17
N ARG A 86 0.43 13.12 14.52
CA ARG A 86 0.72 14.37 13.81
C ARG A 86 1.48 15.29 14.75
N ILE A 87 2.68 15.66 14.33
CA ILE A 87 3.54 16.59 15.07
C ILE A 87 3.83 17.78 14.17
N ALA A 88 3.71 18.99 14.69
CA ALA A 88 4.22 20.17 13.99
C ALA A 88 5.50 20.68 14.67
N GLN A 89 6.43 21.19 13.88
CA GLN A 89 7.60 21.91 14.36
C GLN A 89 7.79 23.21 13.60
N TYR A 90 8.20 24.26 14.33
CA TYR A 90 8.51 25.55 13.74
C TYR A 90 9.34 26.42 14.69
N HIS A 91 9.96 27.46 14.12
CA HIS A 91 10.96 28.24 14.84
C HIS A 91 10.37 29.23 15.84
N ARG A 92 9.72 30.31 15.36
CA ARG A 92 9.21 31.35 16.27
C ARG A 92 8.04 30.82 17.10
N CYS A 93 8.20 30.83 18.42
CA CYS A 93 7.18 30.41 19.39
C CYS A 93 5.94 31.33 19.37
N THR A 94 4.76 30.72 19.31
CA THR A 94 3.43 31.37 19.23
C THR A 94 3.08 32.09 20.53
N ARG A 95 3.41 31.48 21.68
CA ARG A 95 3.19 31.98 23.04
C ARG A 95 4.44 31.70 23.91
N PRO A 96 5.45 32.57 23.92
CA PRO A 96 6.72 32.34 24.60
C PRO A 96 6.65 32.54 26.12
N HIS A 97 7.35 31.72 26.93
CA HIS A 97 7.39 31.83 28.41
C HIS A 97 8.36 32.90 28.96
N THR A 98 8.65 33.92 28.15
CA THR A 98 9.49 35.06 28.53
C THR A 98 8.87 36.36 28.04
N THR A 99 8.94 37.41 28.85
CA THR A 99 8.43 38.74 28.46
C THR A 99 9.27 39.43 27.38
N VAL A 100 10.44 38.87 27.02
CA VAL A 100 11.34 39.43 26.01
C VAL A 100 10.86 39.19 24.58
N LYS A 101 10.11 38.11 24.34
CA LYS A 101 9.60 37.74 23.02
C LYS A 101 8.09 37.97 22.97
N PRO A 102 7.55 38.54 21.88
CA PRO A 102 6.13 38.82 21.78
C PRO A 102 5.32 37.56 21.45
N ASN A 103 4.05 37.56 21.83
CA ASN A 103 3.06 36.63 21.27
C ASN A 103 2.88 36.90 19.77
N ILE A 104 2.66 35.86 18.97
CA ILE A 104 2.55 35.98 17.51
C ILE A 104 1.15 35.56 17.05
N GLU A 105 0.29 36.54 16.78
CA GLU A 105 -1.10 36.25 16.41
C GLU A 105 -1.28 35.66 15.02
N ALA A 106 -0.38 35.95 14.08
CA ALA A 106 -0.47 35.38 12.75
C ALA A 106 -0.37 33.85 12.78
N GLN A 107 0.52 33.30 13.62
CA GLN A 107 0.68 31.85 13.80
C GLN A 107 -0.51 31.24 14.53
N TYR A 108 -0.93 31.89 15.62
CA TYR A 108 -2.08 31.43 16.38
C TYR A 108 -3.34 31.31 15.51
N ASN A 109 -3.65 32.36 14.73
CA ASN A 109 -4.82 32.35 13.86
C ASN A 109 -4.68 31.40 12.66
N ALA A 110 -3.47 31.20 12.13
CA ALA A 110 -3.26 30.36 10.95
C ALA A 110 -3.17 28.86 11.28
N TRP A 111 -2.67 28.49 12.46
CA TRP A 111 -2.27 27.12 12.75
C TRP A 111 -2.98 26.50 13.96
N SER A 112 -3.27 27.26 15.02
CA SER A 112 -3.84 26.66 16.25
C SER A 112 -5.20 26.00 16.02
N VAL A 113 -6.05 26.60 15.18
CA VAL A 113 -7.37 26.04 14.82
C VAL A 113 -7.20 24.78 13.96
N PRO A 114 -6.45 24.80 12.83
CA PRO A 114 -6.17 23.56 12.10
C PRO A 114 -5.49 22.46 12.92
N PHE A 115 -4.59 22.81 13.83
CA PHE A 115 -3.97 21.82 14.72
C PHE A 115 -4.99 21.12 15.60
N TYR A 116 -5.94 21.87 16.14
CA TYR A 116 -7.04 21.32 16.90
C TYR A 116 -7.99 20.51 16.00
N ASP A 117 -8.54 21.12 14.94
CA ASP A 117 -9.56 20.53 14.07
C ASP A 117 -9.09 19.23 13.39
N TYR A 118 -7.79 19.12 13.11
CA TYR A 118 -7.20 17.96 12.44
C TYR A 118 -6.39 17.04 13.37
N GLY A 119 -6.48 17.24 14.68
CA GLY A 119 -5.86 16.37 15.67
C GLY A 119 -4.34 16.28 15.54
N VAL A 120 -3.66 17.43 15.62
CA VAL A 120 -2.21 17.51 15.85
C VAL A 120 -1.98 17.38 17.35
N GLN A 121 -1.26 16.34 17.77
CA GLN A 121 -1.11 16.01 19.19
C GLN A 121 0.04 16.77 19.85
N LEU A 122 1.09 17.08 19.09
CA LEU A 122 2.29 17.71 19.63
C LEU A 122 2.80 18.81 18.70
N VAL A 123 3.16 19.95 19.29
CA VAL A 123 3.82 21.06 18.62
C VAL A 123 5.15 21.33 19.32
N VAL A 124 6.22 21.46 18.53
CA VAL A 124 7.57 21.77 19.00
C VAL A 124 7.97 23.17 18.54
N GLU A 125 8.23 24.07 19.48
CA GLU A 125 8.54 25.49 19.23
C GLU A 125 9.94 25.88 19.73
N CYS A 126 10.47 27.01 19.23
CA CYS A 126 11.84 27.47 19.49
C CYS A 126 11.91 28.99 19.79
N ASP A 127 13.06 29.63 19.53
CA ASP A 127 13.35 31.08 19.54
C ASP A 127 13.31 31.81 20.90
N ALA A 128 12.54 31.33 21.89
CA ALA A 128 12.38 32.04 23.16
C ALA A 128 13.56 31.89 24.14
N HIS A 129 14.41 30.87 23.96
CA HIS A 129 15.54 30.47 24.81
C HIS A 129 15.14 30.26 26.27
N VAL A 130 14.01 29.59 26.45
CA VAL A 130 13.47 29.08 27.72
C VAL A 130 12.94 27.67 27.45
N VAL A 131 12.36 27.01 28.45
CA VAL A 131 11.81 25.65 28.34
C VAL A 131 10.34 25.70 28.68
N LYS A 132 9.51 24.99 27.92
CA LYS A 132 8.11 24.74 28.27
C LYS A 132 7.65 23.33 27.99
N ASN A 133 6.61 22.94 28.73
CA ASN A 133 5.64 21.89 28.46
C ASN A 133 4.25 22.45 28.84
N THR A 134 3.25 22.34 27.97
CA THR A 134 1.87 22.71 28.29
C THR A 134 1.03 21.51 28.74
N TYR A 135 -0.12 21.78 29.36
CA TYR A 135 -1.23 20.83 29.28
C TYR A 135 -1.73 20.77 27.82
N PRO A 136 -2.51 19.76 27.43
CA PRO A 136 -3.30 19.83 26.20
C PRO A 136 -4.14 21.11 26.17
N ILE A 137 -4.04 21.89 25.08
CA ILE A 137 -4.73 23.18 24.94
C ILE A 137 -5.44 23.32 23.59
N VAL A 138 -6.52 24.12 23.60
CA VAL A 138 -7.35 24.43 22.42
C VAL A 138 -7.48 25.93 22.22
N PRO A 139 -7.53 26.42 20.97
CA PRO A 139 -7.78 27.82 20.70
C PRO A 139 -9.18 28.24 21.19
N SER A 140 -9.28 29.39 21.85
CA SER A 140 -10.53 29.91 22.40
C SER A 140 -10.56 31.44 22.43
N TYR A 141 -11.71 31.99 22.02
CA TYR A 141 -12.01 33.43 22.08
C TYR A 141 -13.03 33.77 23.17
N GLY A 142 -13.49 32.76 23.94
CA GLY A 142 -14.53 32.91 24.97
C GLY A 142 -13.97 33.39 26.32
N ALA A 143 -14.87 33.70 27.27
CA ALA A 143 -14.46 34.06 28.63
C ALA A 143 -13.68 32.91 29.30
N GLY A 144 -12.62 33.26 30.04
CA GLY A 144 -11.77 32.28 30.74
C GLY A 144 -10.61 31.71 29.91
N ASN A 145 -10.43 32.15 28.66
CA ASN A 145 -9.20 31.89 27.92
C ASN A 145 -8.02 32.70 28.51
N ASP A 146 -6.82 32.16 28.38
CA ASP A 146 -5.57 32.82 28.73
C ASP A 146 -4.71 32.95 27.46
N GLU A 147 -4.69 34.16 26.90
CA GLU A 147 -4.00 34.51 25.65
C GLU A 147 -4.41 33.66 24.43
N GLY A 148 -5.70 33.32 24.34
CA GLY A 148 -6.27 32.57 23.23
C GLY A 148 -6.28 31.06 23.45
N PHE A 149 -5.83 30.54 24.59
CA PHE A 149 -5.89 29.11 24.87
C PHE A 149 -6.68 28.78 26.14
N VAL A 150 -7.34 27.63 26.13
CA VAL A 150 -7.94 26.98 27.29
C VAL A 150 -7.41 25.55 27.35
N ARG A 151 -7.19 25.04 28.56
CA ARG A 151 -6.83 23.63 28.77
C ARG A 151 -7.98 22.72 28.37
N ASP A 152 -7.69 21.72 27.56
CA ASP A 152 -8.62 20.66 27.17
C ASP A 152 -7.85 19.34 27.05
N ASP A 153 -7.92 18.54 28.10
CA ASP A 153 -7.21 17.25 28.20
C ASP A 153 -7.74 16.19 27.21
N CYS A 154 -8.85 16.46 26.50
CA CYS A 154 -9.49 15.50 25.61
C CYS A 154 -8.95 15.52 24.18
N GLU A 155 -8.87 16.71 23.59
CA GLU A 155 -8.51 16.93 22.18
C GLU A 155 -7.45 18.02 22.00
N GLY A 156 -6.98 18.60 23.10
CA GLY A 156 -6.00 19.68 23.06
C GLY A 156 -4.65 19.24 22.50
N THR A 157 -4.00 20.16 21.80
CA THR A 157 -2.63 19.98 21.33
C THR A 157 -1.67 20.30 22.47
N VAL A 158 -0.63 19.48 22.66
CA VAL A 158 0.45 19.78 23.60
C VAL A 158 1.53 20.59 22.90
N TYR A 159 2.00 21.66 23.53
CA TYR A 159 3.10 22.50 23.03
C TYR A 159 4.33 22.33 23.92
N ILE A 160 5.48 22.07 23.30
CA ILE A 160 6.76 21.87 23.99
C ILE A 160 7.89 22.63 23.30
N GLY A 161 9.02 22.71 24.00
CA GLY A 161 10.26 23.31 23.48
C GLY A 161 10.21 24.82 23.53
N GLU A 162 11.38 25.47 23.61
CA GLU A 162 11.52 26.92 23.42
C GLU A 162 13.00 27.30 23.16
N GLY A 163 13.76 26.44 22.46
CA GLY A 163 14.97 26.84 21.72
C GLY A 163 16.28 27.05 22.49
N CYS A 164 16.52 26.27 23.54
CA CYS A 164 17.64 26.43 24.47
C CYS A 164 18.70 25.32 24.34
N TRP A 165 19.22 25.07 23.12
CA TRP A 165 20.32 24.12 22.93
C TRP A 165 21.71 24.73 23.20
N GLY A 166 21.85 26.06 23.11
CA GLY A 166 23.14 26.74 23.29
C GLY A 166 23.16 28.25 23.01
N ALA A 167 22.07 28.83 22.51
CA ALA A 167 21.93 30.28 22.47
C ALA A 167 21.71 30.84 23.90
N PRO A 168 22.07 32.11 24.18
CA PRO A 168 21.96 32.67 25.53
C PRO A 168 20.54 32.54 26.11
N LEU A 169 20.44 31.93 27.29
CA LEU A 169 19.19 31.72 28.01
C LEU A 169 18.52 33.06 28.38
N ARG A 170 17.19 33.04 28.49
CA ARG A 170 16.37 34.17 28.95
C ARG A 170 15.66 33.86 30.25
N ASN A 171 15.13 34.90 30.90
CA ASN A 171 14.32 34.73 32.09
C ASN A 171 12.99 34.05 31.73
N ASN A 172 12.69 32.93 32.39
CA ASN A 172 11.38 32.28 32.38
C ASN A 172 10.48 32.99 33.41
N ASN A 173 9.68 33.94 32.96
CA ASN A 173 8.92 34.85 33.82
C ASN A 173 7.50 35.11 33.32
N TYR A 174 6.99 34.27 32.42
CA TYR A 174 5.70 34.49 31.77
C TYR A 174 4.90 33.18 31.66
N ASN A 175 4.41 32.66 32.79
CA ASN A 175 3.56 31.46 32.82
C ASN A 175 2.08 31.82 32.64
N ARG A 176 1.32 30.89 32.04
CA ARG A 176 -0.13 30.97 31.86
C ARG A 176 -0.82 29.86 32.66
N THR A 177 -2.13 29.96 32.78
CA THR A 177 -3.00 28.96 33.43
C THR A 177 -2.89 27.57 32.82
N TRP A 178 -2.56 27.48 31.53
CA TRP A 178 -2.35 26.22 30.80
C TRP A 178 -0.89 25.73 30.78
N THR A 179 0.06 26.46 31.39
CA THR A 179 1.46 26.02 31.52
C THR A 179 1.52 24.82 32.47
N ARG A 180 2.02 23.68 32.00
CA ARG A 180 2.24 22.50 32.85
C ARG A 180 3.59 22.56 33.57
N ALA A 181 4.64 22.93 32.83
CA ALA A 181 5.97 23.14 33.38
C ALA A 181 6.75 24.12 32.50
N SER A 182 7.58 24.96 33.12
CA SER A 182 8.51 25.84 32.39
C SER A 182 9.82 26.01 33.15
N GLY A 183 10.89 26.40 32.45
CA GLY A 183 12.23 26.56 33.01
C GLY A 183 13.16 27.43 32.16
N SER A 184 14.39 27.61 32.63
CA SER A 184 15.46 28.27 31.89
C SER A 184 16.79 27.56 32.15
N PHE A 185 17.15 26.67 31.25
CA PHE A 185 18.36 25.84 31.26
C PHE A 185 18.59 25.30 29.84
N ASN A 186 19.79 24.81 29.52
CA ASN A 186 20.03 24.24 28.21
C ASN A 186 19.45 22.83 28.10
N GLU A 187 18.72 22.53 27.03
CA GLU A 187 18.05 21.23 26.84
C GLU A 187 17.84 20.81 25.39
N PHE A 188 17.54 19.52 25.24
CA PHE A 188 16.77 18.98 24.11
C PHE A 188 15.66 18.04 24.55
N LYS A 189 14.66 17.90 23.67
CA LYS A 189 13.57 16.95 23.82
C LYS A 189 13.95 15.63 23.16
N TRP A 190 13.92 14.56 23.94
CA TRP A 190 14.09 13.20 23.45
C TRP A 190 12.71 12.52 23.40
N LEU A 191 12.23 12.24 22.19
CA LEU A 191 10.90 11.70 21.93
C LEU A 191 10.96 10.19 21.64
N PHE A 192 10.07 9.43 22.27
CA PHE A 192 9.82 8.03 21.95
C PHE A 192 8.39 7.92 21.44
N ILE A 193 8.22 7.41 20.23
CA ILE A 193 6.92 7.38 19.55
C ILE A 193 6.65 5.93 19.15
N ASN A 194 5.53 5.38 19.62
CA ASN A 194 5.01 4.08 19.22
C ASN A 194 3.51 4.21 18.93
N GLN A 195 2.85 3.14 18.48
CA GLN A 195 1.43 3.18 18.12
C GLN A 195 0.52 3.65 19.27
N ASN A 196 0.94 3.43 20.51
CA ASN A 196 0.14 3.62 21.71
C ASN A 196 0.43 4.92 22.47
N ARG A 197 1.57 5.60 22.24
CA ARG A 197 1.90 6.88 22.89
C ARG A 197 3.09 7.61 22.27
N ILE A 198 3.17 8.90 22.57
CA ILE A 198 4.36 9.74 22.52
C ILE A 198 4.86 9.96 23.95
N GLU A 199 6.12 9.62 24.23
CA GLU A 199 6.82 10.00 25.46
C GLU A 199 7.84 11.09 25.16
N VAL A 200 7.82 12.18 25.94
CA VAL A 200 8.74 13.30 25.82
C VAL A 200 9.57 13.40 27.10
N ARG A 201 10.89 13.27 26.94
CA ARG A 201 11.87 13.47 28.01
C ARG A 201 12.66 14.75 27.73
N THR A 202 12.70 15.66 28.69
CA THR A 202 13.51 16.89 28.57
C THR A 202 14.87 16.62 29.19
N ILE A 203 15.92 16.65 28.37
CA ILE A 203 17.28 16.32 28.76
C ILE A 203 18.05 17.62 28.98
N MET A 204 18.58 17.80 30.19
CA MET A 204 19.47 18.92 30.49
C MET A 204 20.87 18.61 30.01
N VAL A 205 21.53 19.57 29.35
CA VAL A 205 22.82 19.32 28.68
C VAL A 205 24.03 19.94 29.39
N ASP A 206 23.83 20.62 30.51
CA ASP A 206 24.93 21.27 31.25
C ASP A 206 25.96 20.26 31.78
N ASN A 207 25.60 18.98 31.92
CA ASN A 207 26.49 17.90 32.33
C ASN A 207 26.95 16.98 31.18
N ALA A 208 26.77 17.40 29.91
CA ALA A 208 27.02 16.56 28.72
C ALA A 208 28.41 15.89 28.70
N SER A 209 29.44 16.54 29.26
CA SER A 209 30.81 15.98 29.35
C SER A 209 30.94 14.74 30.25
N LEU A 210 29.94 14.47 31.08
CA LEU A 210 29.88 13.34 32.01
C LEU A 210 28.96 12.21 31.51
N VAL A 211 28.19 12.45 30.44
CA VAL A 211 27.18 11.52 29.92
C VAL A 211 27.87 10.38 29.17
N ALA A 212 27.51 9.14 29.51
CA ALA A 212 28.03 7.95 28.83
C ALA A 212 27.43 7.77 27.42
N SER A 213 28.04 6.94 26.59
CA SER A 213 27.46 6.54 25.31
C SER A 213 26.35 5.50 25.49
N VAL A 214 25.39 5.50 24.57
CA VAL A 214 24.39 4.43 24.45
C VAL A 214 24.98 3.30 23.60
N THR A 215 24.63 2.05 23.92
CA THR A 215 25.05 0.87 23.12
C THR A 215 23.98 0.49 22.11
N ASP A 216 24.39 -0.10 20.98
CA ASP A 216 23.45 -0.57 19.95
C ASP A 216 22.50 -1.69 20.44
N ALA A 217 22.86 -2.39 21.51
CA ALA A 217 22.00 -3.41 22.12
C ALA A 217 20.84 -2.82 22.94
N ALA A 218 20.93 -1.55 23.32
CA ALA A 218 19.93 -0.87 24.15
C ALA A 218 19.79 0.62 23.77
N PRO A 219 19.44 0.93 22.50
CA PRO A 219 19.45 2.30 21.96
C PRO A 219 18.45 3.25 22.65
N PHE A 220 17.49 2.70 23.39
CA PHE A 220 16.42 3.43 24.06
C PHE A 220 16.61 3.55 25.58
N THR A 221 17.66 2.92 26.13
CA THR A 221 17.97 3.02 27.56
C THR A 221 18.79 4.29 27.82
N PRO A 222 18.37 5.16 28.77
CA PRO A 222 19.16 6.33 29.14
C PRO A 222 20.58 5.92 29.58
N PRO A 223 21.65 6.52 29.02
CA PRO A 223 23.00 6.22 29.44
C PRO A 223 23.26 6.76 30.85
N ALA A 224 24.30 6.23 31.50
CA ALA A 224 24.73 6.72 32.80
C ALA A 224 25.00 8.23 32.76
N ASN A 225 24.64 8.92 33.85
CA ASN A 225 24.75 10.36 34.04
C ASN A 225 23.88 11.23 33.11
N LEU A 226 22.98 10.68 32.27
CA LEU A 226 22.01 11.50 31.55
C LEU A 226 21.07 12.22 32.53
N GLN A 227 20.99 13.54 32.45
CA GLN A 227 20.18 14.34 33.37
C GLN A 227 18.80 14.64 32.78
N LEU A 228 17.76 14.08 33.40
CA LEU A 228 16.36 14.34 33.05
C LEU A 228 15.81 15.48 33.90
N TRP A 229 15.02 16.37 33.29
CA TRP A 229 14.28 17.37 34.02
C TRP A 229 13.06 16.76 34.72
N THR A 230 12.98 16.98 36.03
CA THR A 230 11.82 16.68 36.86
C THR A 230 10.86 17.87 36.82
N MET A 231 9.67 17.62 36.28
CA MET A 231 8.57 18.59 36.23
C MET A 231 8.02 18.87 37.64
N PRO A 232 7.27 19.97 37.85
CA PRO A 232 6.71 20.31 39.16
C PRO A 232 5.79 19.24 39.77
N ASP A 233 5.21 18.36 38.95
CA ASP A 233 4.39 17.22 39.36
C ASP A 233 5.23 16.00 39.82
N GLY A 234 6.56 16.10 39.80
CA GLY A 234 7.50 15.03 40.15
C GLY A 234 7.78 14.04 39.03
N SER A 235 7.13 14.18 37.87
CA SER A 235 7.36 13.31 36.71
C SER A 235 8.58 13.74 35.89
N ASN A 236 9.28 12.77 35.32
CA ASN A 236 10.44 13.00 34.43
C ASN A 236 10.10 12.75 32.94
N THR A 237 8.83 12.49 32.64
CA THR A 237 8.37 12.13 31.30
C THR A 237 6.97 12.67 31.10
N LEU A 238 6.78 13.43 30.03
CA LEU A 238 5.47 13.86 29.57
C LEU A 238 4.94 12.82 28.58
N THR A 239 3.76 12.29 28.83
CA THR A 239 3.12 11.28 27.99
C THR A 239 1.93 11.88 27.25
N ILE A 240 1.77 11.47 25.99
CA ILE A 240 0.58 11.69 25.17
C ILE A 240 0.17 10.31 24.68
N ASP A 241 -0.86 9.74 25.29
CA ASP A 241 -1.30 8.38 24.97
C ASP A 241 -2.19 8.37 23.72
N ALA A 242 -2.06 7.32 22.91
CA ALA A 242 -3.05 6.99 21.90
C ALA A 242 -4.25 6.46 22.67
N TYR A 243 -5.44 6.86 22.25
CA TYR A 243 -6.66 6.37 22.85
C TYR A 243 -6.69 4.83 22.70
N ALA A 244 -6.45 4.10 23.79
CA ALA A 244 -6.52 2.65 23.84
C ALA A 244 -7.97 2.16 23.81
N ASN A 245 -8.89 3.03 24.25
CA ASN A 245 -10.33 2.94 24.06
C ASN A 245 -10.72 3.72 22.79
N GLN A 246 -11.53 3.15 21.92
CA GLN A 246 -12.11 3.85 20.77
C GLN A 246 -13.01 4.97 21.29
N ARG A 247 -12.93 6.13 20.64
CA ARG A 247 -13.73 7.27 21.09
C ARG A 247 -15.23 6.95 20.96
N PRO A 248 -16.08 7.46 21.86
CA PRO A 248 -17.52 7.28 21.74
C PRO A 248 -18.04 7.90 20.43
N VAL A 249 -18.90 7.21 19.69
CA VAL A 249 -19.59 7.74 18.52
C VAL A 249 -20.80 8.55 18.99
N VAL A 250 -20.93 9.81 18.54
CA VAL A 250 -22.02 10.71 18.92
C VAL A 250 -22.67 11.34 17.69
N SER A 251 -23.99 11.34 17.63
CA SER A 251 -24.79 11.93 16.55
C SER A 251 -26.04 12.62 17.10
N VAL A 252 -26.49 13.66 16.39
CA VAL A 252 -27.60 14.52 16.83
C VAL A 252 -28.86 14.17 16.07
N VAL A 253 -29.91 13.80 16.79
CA VAL A 253 -31.26 13.55 16.25
C VAL A 253 -32.07 14.85 16.22
N SER A 254 -31.89 15.71 17.22
CA SER A 254 -32.51 17.04 17.31
C SER A 254 -31.70 17.92 18.26
N PRO A 255 -31.65 19.26 18.09
CA PRO A 255 -32.20 20.03 16.98
C PRO A 255 -31.40 19.85 15.68
N GLN A 256 -32.04 20.02 14.54
CA GLN A 256 -31.37 19.96 13.24
C GLN A 256 -30.70 21.31 12.91
N PRO A 257 -29.53 21.32 12.22
CA PRO A 257 -28.87 22.54 11.81
C PRO A 257 -29.77 23.48 11.00
N GLY A 258 -29.69 24.79 11.28
CA GLY A 258 -30.44 25.83 10.58
C GLY A 258 -31.91 25.95 10.97
N VAL A 259 -32.43 25.10 11.87
CA VAL A 259 -33.83 25.18 12.30
C VAL A 259 -34.08 26.42 13.15
N CYS A 260 -35.23 27.07 12.90
CA CYS A 260 -35.70 28.23 13.64
C CYS A 260 -36.62 27.83 14.79
N TYR A 261 -36.36 28.35 15.99
CA TYR A 261 -37.19 28.19 17.19
C TYR A 261 -37.65 29.55 17.69
N ALA A 262 -38.82 29.63 18.33
CA ALA A 262 -39.16 30.85 19.06
C ALA A 262 -38.15 31.03 20.21
N ASN A 263 -37.73 32.26 20.52
CA ASN A 263 -36.79 32.58 21.60
C ASN A 263 -37.36 32.24 23.00
N SER A 264 -38.69 32.28 23.12
CA SER A 264 -39.50 31.79 24.24
C SER A 264 -39.93 30.32 24.08
N GLY A 265 -39.65 29.73 22.91
CA GLY A 265 -39.92 28.34 22.60
C GLY A 265 -38.85 27.42 23.17
N THR A 266 -39.25 26.18 23.37
CA THR A 266 -38.41 25.14 23.95
C THR A 266 -37.75 24.31 22.84
N ILE A 267 -36.43 24.19 22.88
CA ILE A 267 -35.62 23.33 22.01
C ILE A 267 -35.41 21.99 22.72
N HIS A 268 -35.80 20.91 22.04
CA HIS A 268 -35.58 19.54 22.52
C HIS A 268 -34.37 18.92 21.83
N PHE A 269 -33.35 18.61 22.61
CA PHE A 269 -32.19 17.85 22.20
C PHE A 269 -32.46 16.36 22.34
N SER A 270 -32.07 15.61 21.33
CA SER A 270 -32.03 14.15 21.34
C SER A 270 -30.75 13.71 20.65
N VAL A 271 -29.94 12.92 21.35
CA VAL A 271 -28.59 12.52 20.94
C VAL A 271 -28.45 11.01 21.05
N ASN A 272 -27.91 10.40 20.00
CA ASN A 272 -27.44 9.03 20.05
C ASN A 272 -25.95 9.05 20.34
N ALA A 273 -25.54 8.44 21.45
CA ALA A 273 -24.14 8.24 21.78
C ALA A 273 -23.92 6.77 22.11
N THR A 274 -22.91 6.17 21.49
CA THR A 274 -22.49 4.78 21.71
C THR A 274 -20.98 4.75 21.85
N ASP A 275 -20.45 3.76 22.54
CA ASP A 275 -19.02 3.56 22.68
C ASP A 275 -18.68 2.17 22.10
N PRO A 276 -17.78 2.07 21.10
CA PRO A 276 -17.44 0.80 20.47
C PRO A 276 -16.80 -0.25 21.40
N ASP A 277 -16.05 0.17 22.41
CA ASP A 277 -15.31 -0.70 23.33
C ASP A 277 -15.53 -0.42 24.81
N GLY A 278 -16.38 0.56 25.12
CA GLY A 278 -16.81 0.86 26.47
C GLY A 278 -18.30 1.19 26.59
N THR A 279 -18.57 2.15 27.45
CA THR A 279 -19.89 2.73 27.69
C THR A 279 -19.78 4.24 27.75
N VAL A 280 -20.71 4.94 27.11
CA VAL A 280 -20.81 6.40 27.24
C VAL A 280 -21.21 6.73 28.68
N GLN A 281 -20.30 7.39 29.40
CA GLN A 281 -20.50 7.80 30.79
C GLN A 281 -21.49 8.97 30.88
N TYR A 282 -21.39 9.95 29.98
CA TYR A 282 -22.35 11.06 29.88
C TYR A 282 -22.23 11.84 28.56
N VAL A 283 -23.27 12.64 28.25
CA VAL A 283 -23.33 13.59 27.15
C VAL A 283 -23.51 15.01 27.69
N GLN A 284 -22.67 15.95 27.26
CA GLN A 284 -22.74 17.37 27.60
C GLN A 284 -23.30 18.17 26.42
N PHE A 285 -24.18 19.12 26.74
CA PHE A 285 -24.82 20.02 25.78
C PHE A 285 -24.36 21.45 26.02
N TYR A 286 -23.93 22.14 24.98
CA TYR A 286 -23.45 23.52 25.03
C TYR A 286 -24.21 24.39 24.03
N ALA A 287 -24.43 25.65 24.40
CA ALA A 287 -24.85 26.71 23.48
C ALA A 287 -23.97 27.95 23.66
N ASN A 288 -23.49 28.52 22.55
CA ASN A 288 -22.61 29.70 22.51
C ASN A 288 -21.36 29.56 23.39
N GLY A 289 -20.81 28.34 23.48
CA GLY A 289 -19.64 28.02 24.30
C GLY A 289 -19.94 27.83 25.80
N GLN A 290 -21.18 28.05 26.25
CA GLN A 290 -21.60 27.81 27.63
C GLN A 290 -22.21 26.41 27.78
N LEU A 291 -21.82 25.68 28.83
CA LEU A 291 -22.44 24.40 29.20
C LEU A 291 -23.89 24.64 29.65
N LEU A 292 -24.83 23.98 28.99
CA LEU A 292 -26.25 23.98 29.35
C LEU A 292 -26.56 22.90 30.38
N SER A 293 -26.14 21.66 30.11
CA SER A 293 -26.39 20.49 30.97
C SER A 293 -25.47 19.31 30.63
N THR A 294 -25.40 18.36 31.55
CA THR A 294 -24.79 17.03 31.38
C THR A 294 -25.85 15.97 31.65
N ASP A 295 -26.05 15.03 30.72
CA ASP A 295 -26.95 13.89 30.85
C ASP A 295 -26.15 12.59 30.97
N TYR A 296 -26.44 11.80 32.01
CA TYR A 296 -25.69 10.61 32.39
C TYR A 296 -26.39 9.31 31.94
N THR A 297 -27.60 9.39 31.41
CA THR A 297 -28.42 8.19 31.14
C THR A 297 -29.04 8.21 29.73
N PRO A 298 -28.84 7.18 28.90
CA PRO A 298 -29.53 7.09 27.62
C PRO A 298 -31.04 6.83 27.80
N PRO A 299 -31.92 7.37 26.94
CA PRO A 299 -31.60 8.23 25.79
C PRO A 299 -31.16 9.63 26.22
N TYR A 300 -30.04 10.12 25.66
CA TYR A 300 -29.45 11.39 26.04
C TYR A 300 -30.29 12.55 25.49
N THR A 301 -30.90 13.33 26.38
CA THR A 301 -31.83 14.39 26.01
C THR A 301 -31.65 15.64 26.87
N LEU A 302 -31.98 16.79 26.29
CA LEU A 302 -32.03 18.07 27.01
C LEU A 302 -33.20 18.89 26.49
N THR A 303 -33.82 19.66 27.38
CA THR A 303 -34.81 20.66 27.02
C THR A 303 -34.26 22.03 27.40
N TRP A 304 -34.17 22.96 26.45
CA TRP A 304 -33.54 24.27 26.64
C TRP A 304 -34.39 25.39 26.04
N THR A 305 -34.49 26.52 26.74
CA THR A 305 -35.15 27.74 26.26
C THR A 305 -34.08 28.83 26.04
N PRO A 306 -33.84 29.27 24.80
CA PRO A 306 -32.70 30.16 24.48
C PRO A 306 -32.77 31.55 25.10
N GLY A 307 -33.96 32.12 25.26
CA GLY A 307 -34.20 33.44 25.86
C GLY A 307 -33.65 34.64 25.08
N THR A 308 -32.89 34.40 24.00
CA THR A 308 -32.25 35.40 23.14
C THR A 308 -32.64 35.14 21.69
N THR A 309 -32.59 36.20 20.86
CA THR A 309 -32.88 36.15 19.41
C THR A 309 -31.56 36.08 18.63
N GLY A 310 -31.53 35.38 17.51
CA GLY A 310 -30.37 35.30 16.62
C GLY A 310 -29.77 33.90 16.54
N GLU A 311 -28.52 33.81 16.07
CA GLU A 311 -27.79 32.56 15.93
C GLU A 311 -27.42 31.97 17.31
N GLN A 312 -27.69 30.68 17.50
CA GLN A 312 -27.29 29.91 18.66
C GLN A 312 -26.35 28.79 18.21
N LYS A 313 -25.08 28.87 18.60
CA LYS A 313 -24.05 27.87 18.25
C LYS A 313 -24.11 26.69 19.20
N ILE A 314 -24.52 25.53 18.71
CA ILE A 314 -24.69 24.30 19.45
C ILE A 314 -23.42 23.45 19.38
N ARG A 315 -23.01 22.87 20.52
CA ARG A 315 -21.95 21.87 20.61
C ARG A 315 -22.39 20.75 21.54
N ILE A 316 -22.14 19.50 21.13
CA ILE A 316 -22.51 18.29 21.90
C ILE A 316 -21.27 17.42 22.05
N ARG A 317 -21.01 16.96 23.28
CA ARG A 317 -19.83 16.16 23.63
C ARG A 317 -20.27 14.88 24.34
N ALA A 318 -19.87 13.73 23.85
CA ALA A 318 -20.02 12.45 24.55
C ALA A 318 -18.68 12.07 25.20
N VAL A 319 -18.73 11.57 26.44
CA VAL A 319 -17.55 11.12 27.21
C VAL A 319 -17.81 9.70 27.67
N ASP A 320 -16.82 8.83 27.54
CA ASP A 320 -16.88 7.42 27.93
C ASP A 320 -16.41 7.14 29.36
N ASN A 321 -16.46 5.87 29.75
CA ASN A 321 -16.04 5.39 31.07
C ASN A 321 -14.53 5.47 31.33
N GLU A 322 -13.72 5.83 30.34
CA GLU A 322 -12.27 6.06 30.47
C GLU A 322 -11.92 7.56 30.39
N ASN A 323 -12.93 8.44 30.38
CA ASN A 323 -12.83 9.89 30.17
C ASN A 323 -12.30 10.31 28.79
N ILE A 324 -12.37 9.43 27.81
CA ILE A 324 -12.13 9.77 26.41
C ILE A 324 -13.46 10.31 25.84
N CYS A 325 -13.37 11.28 24.93
CA CYS A 325 -14.54 11.98 24.45
C CYS A 325 -14.54 12.20 22.93
N SER A 326 -15.74 12.40 22.40
CA SER A 326 -16.01 12.83 21.03
C SER A 326 -16.97 14.01 21.02
N VAL A 327 -16.82 14.86 20.03
CA VAL A 327 -17.61 16.07 19.86
C VAL A 327 -18.24 16.07 18.46
N VAL A 328 -19.53 16.42 18.39
CA VAL A 328 -20.18 16.68 17.11
C VAL A 328 -19.68 18.01 16.56
N GLN A 329 -19.41 18.08 15.25
CA GLN A 329 -19.12 19.33 14.55
C GLN A 329 -20.11 20.42 14.97
N PRO A 330 -19.64 21.57 15.50
CA PRO A 330 -20.53 22.63 15.95
C PRO A 330 -21.46 23.10 14.84
N PHE A 331 -22.73 23.31 15.17
CA PHE A 331 -23.74 23.75 14.20
C PHE A 331 -24.62 24.83 14.80
N SER A 332 -25.32 25.59 13.95
CA SER A 332 -26.16 26.69 14.39
C SER A 332 -27.64 26.35 14.31
N VAL A 333 -28.40 26.80 15.30
CA VAL A 333 -29.86 26.95 15.22
C VAL A 333 -30.20 28.44 15.35
N TYR A 334 -31.37 28.85 14.88
CA TYR A 334 -31.77 30.26 14.92
C TYR A 334 -32.97 30.46 15.84
N THR A 335 -33.00 31.58 16.56
CA THR A 335 -34.11 31.92 17.46
C THR A 335 -34.77 33.23 17.08
N TYR A 336 -36.10 33.30 17.14
CA TYR A 336 -36.89 34.48 16.73
C TYR A 336 -37.91 34.93 17.79
N SER A 337 -38.31 36.20 17.76
CA SER A 337 -39.29 36.75 18.70
C SER A 337 -40.75 36.44 18.29
N LYS A 338 -41.63 36.23 19.28
CA LYS A 338 -43.09 36.01 19.14
C LYS A 338 -43.81 37.00 20.08
N PRO A 339 -45.09 37.37 19.86
CA PRO A 339 -45.74 38.15 18.78
C PRO A 339 -45.39 39.67 18.81
N VAL A 340 -45.71 40.40 17.73
CA VAL A 340 -45.68 41.87 17.72
C VAL A 340 -47.02 42.38 18.25
N ASN A 341 -47.00 42.96 19.45
CA ASN A 341 -48.12 43.69 20.02
C ASN A 341 -47.73 45.16 20.05
N THR A 342 -48.41 45.98 19.25
CA THR A 342 -48.13 47.41 19.17
C THR A 342 -49.41 48.21 19.29
N LYS A 343 -49.31 49.40 19.88
CA LYS A 343 -50.42 50.33 20.05
C LYS A 343 -50.08 51.65 19.39
N ILE A 344 -51.10 52.39 19.00
CA ILE A 344 -50.95 53.79 18.62
C ILE A 344 -50.68 54.60 19.91
N VAL A 345 -49.62 55.41 19.89
CA VAL A 345 -49.19 56.23 21.04
C VAL A 345 -49.25 57.73 20.70
N THR A 346 -49.15 58.06 19.42
CA THR A 346 -49.22 59.44 18.94
C THR A 346 -50.64 59.67 18.43
N PRO A 347 -51.40 60.66 18.93
CA PRO A 347 -52.77 60.91 18.48
C PRO A 347 -52.87 61.07 16.96
N SER A 348 -51.93 61.78 16.34
CA SER A 348 -51.90 61.97 14.88
C SER A 348 -51.55 60.72 14.05
N ASP A 349 -51.36 59.56 14.68
CA ASP A 349 -51.26 58.25 14.03
C ASP A 349 -52.62 57.49 14.05
N ASP A 350 -53.65 58.11 14.63
CA ASP A 350 -55.08 57.85 14.44
C ASP A 350 -55.64 59.05 13.68
N ALA A 351 -56.34 58.84 12.57
CA ALA A 351 -56.74 59.95 11.72
C ALA A 351 -58.04 59.65 10.99
N GLU A 352 -58.91 60.65 10.94
CA GLU A 352 -60.23 60.59 10.37
C GLU A 352 -60.33 61.54 9.18
N GLN A 353 -60.98 61.09 8.11
CA GLN A 353 -61.32 61.94 6.97
C GLN A 353 -62.84 62.00 6.79
N ILE A 354 -63.38 63.22 6.83
CA ILE A 354 -64.79 63.51 6.52
C ILE A 354 -64.83 64.50 5.35
N GLY A 355 -65.35 64.04 4.21
CA GLY A 355 -65.25 64.76 2.94
C GLY A 355 -63.77 65.01 2.59
N SER A 356 -63.37 66.29 2.53
CA SER A 356 -61.98 66.69 2.29
C SER A 356 -61.22 67.12 3.56
N GLY A 357 -61.88 67.14 4.72
CA GLY A 357 -61.27 67.51 6.00
C GLY A 357 -60.50 66.35 6.63
N MET A 358 -59.47 66.67 7.41
CA MET A 358 -58.65 65.72 8.16
C MET A 358 -58.72 66.07 9.65
N ASP A 359 -59.08 65.11 10.49
CA ASP A 359 -58.82 65.14 11.94
C ASP A 359 -57.60 64.26 12.26
N LEU A 360 -56.81 64.70 13.24
CA LEU A 360 -55.55 64.08 13.68
C LEU A 360 -55.41 64.09 15.20
N ASN A 361 -56.43 64.57 15.92
CA ASN A 361 -56.39 64.68 17.38
C ASN A 361 -57.31 63.66 18.04
N ASP A 362 -57.77 62.68 17.26
CA ASP A 362 -58.58 61.60 17.79
C ASP A 362 -57.70 60.52 18.43
N ILE A 363 -58.28 59.88 19.43
CA ILE A 363 -57.71 58.74 20.11
C ILE A 363 -58.73 57.59 20.19
N ASP A 364 -59.84 57.67 19.46
CA ASP A 364 -60.90 56.67 19.46
C ASP A 364 -61.12 56.15 18.03
N LEU A 365 -61.51 54.88 17.90
CA LEU A 365 -61.77 54.24 16.61
C LEU A 365 -63.24 54.47 16.19
N ASP A 366 -63.47 55.51 15.39
CA ASP A 366 -64.82 55.98 15.03
C ASP A 366 -65.43 55.30 13.81
N LEU A 367 -66.01 54.12 14.01
CA LEU A 367 -66.61 53.34 12.92
C LEU A 367 -67.95 53.92 12.47
N GLY A 368 -67.95 54.56 11.29
CA GLY A 368 -69.17 54.97 10.58
C GLY A 368 -69.53 56.44 10.68
N GLU A 369 -68.65 57.25 11.27
CA GLU A 369 -68.72 58.73 11.24
C GLU A 369 -67.88 59.31 10.10
N SER A 370 -66.80 58.59 9.74
CA SER A 370 -65.78 59.02 8.80
C SER A 370 -65.79 58.25 7.48
N ASP A 371 -65.43 58.92 6.39
CA ASP A 371 -65.27 58.29 5.06
C ASP A 371 -64.05 57.35 5.06
N TYR A 372 -62.99 57.75 5.77
CA TYR A 372 -61.74 56.99 5.94
C TYR A 372 -61.22 57.13 7.37
N ILE A 373 -60.73 56.03 7.94
CA ILE A 373 -59.98 56.02 9.20
C ILE A 373 -58.62 55.39 8.94
N GLY A 374 -57.55 56.08 9.36
CA GLY A 374 -56.17 55.65 9.18
C GLY A 374 -55.50 55.34 10.52
N LEU A 375 -55.07 54.09 10.69
CA LEU A 375 -54.38 53.61 11.88
C LEU A 375 -52.91 53.32 11.54
N ARG A 376 -51.98 54.13 12.06
CA ARG A 376 -50.55 54.03 11.77
C ARG A 376 -49.77 53.42 12.95
N PHE A 377 -49.16 52.26 12.70
CA PHE A 377 -48.33 51.55 13.68
C PHE A 377 -46.85 51.67 13.30
N THR A 378 -46.03 52.17 14.22
CA THR A 378 -44.60 52.43 14.01
C THR A 378 -43.70 51.42 14.71
N ASN A 379 -42.40 51.43 14.38
CA ASN A 379 -41.36 50.62 15.02
C ASN A 379 -41.65 49.12 15.02
N LEU A 380 -42.28 48.61 13.95
CA LEU A 380 -42.63 47.20 13.84
C LEU A 380 -41.38 46.34 13.68
N GLN A 381 -41.11 45.49 14.66
CA GLN A 381 -40.01 44.50 14.64
C GLN A 381 -40.41 43.27 13.79
N ILE A 382 -40.77 43.52 12.52
CA ILE A 382 -41.20 42.51 11.56
C ILE A 382 -40.19 42.49 10.39
N PRO A 383 -39.38 41.43 10.26
CA PRO A 383 -38.46 41.28 9.14
C PRO A 383 -39.22 41.18 7.81
N ARG A 384 -38.58 41.65 6.72
CA ARG A 384 -39.14 41.54 5.37
C ARG A 384 -39.34 40.08 4.95
N GLY A 385 -40.47 39.79 4.30
CA GLY A 385 -40.72 38.49 3.66
C GLY A 385 -41.02 37.32 4.61
N VAL A 386 -41.21 37.58 5.91
CA VAL A 386 -41.75 36.58 6.83
C VAL A 386 -43.17 36.20 6.43
N ARG A 387 -43.60 34.98 6.77
CA ARG A 387 -44.96 34.52 6.56
C ARG A 387 -45.83 34.94 7.74
N ILE A 388 -46.85 35.73 7.47
CA ILE A 388 -47.83 36.19 8.47
C ILE A 388 -48.80 35.04 8.74
N LEU A 389 -48.81 34.55 9.98
CA LEU A 389 -49.70 33.49 10.43
C LEU A 389 -51.07 34.08 10.76
N ASN A 390 -51.09 35.15 11.56
CA ASN A 390 -52.28 35.88 11.97
C ASN A 390 -51.98 37.37 12.11
N ALA A 391 -52.94 38.21 11.75
CA ALA A 391 -52.92 39.63 12.11
C ALA A 391 -54.34 40.11 12.42
N TYR A 392 -54.55 40.90 13.48
CA TYR A 392 -55.86 41.46 13.82
C TYR A 392 -55.72 42.67 14.76
N LEU A 393 -56.77 43.49 14.79
CA LEU A 393 -56.91 44.58 15.75
C LEU A 393 -57.79 44.13 16.91
N ASP A 394 -57.34 44.42 18.14
CA ASP A 394 -58.12 44.28 19.37
C ASP A 394 -58.42 45.67 19.94
N PHE A 395 -59.68 45.89 20.32
CA PHE A 395 -60.16 47.13 20.93
C PHE A 395 -61.33 46.85 21.90
N MET A 396 -61.67 47.82 22.74
CA MET A 396 -62.77 47.81 23.70
C MET A 396 -63.95 48.64 23.20
N VAL A 397 -65.16 48.15 23.40
CA VAL A 397 -66.36 48.97 23.14
C VAL A 397 -66.43 50.08 24.18
N GLU A 398 -66.44 51.33 23.75
CA GLU A 398 -66.74 52.47 24.62
C GLU A 398 -68.25 52.76 24.61
N GLU A 399 -68.84 52.97 23.43
CA GLU A 399 -70.24 53.31 23.30
C GLU A 399 -71.10 52.19 22.68
N LEU A 400 -72.37 52.13 23.11
CA LEU A 400 -73.33 51.16 22.59
C LEU A 400 -73.75 51.57 21.17
N SER A 401 -73.86 50.60 20.27
CA SER A 401 -74.17 50.87 18.87
C SER A 401 -75.31 50.03 18.32
N VAL A 402 -76.02 50.55 17.31
CA VAL A 402 -76.94 49.78 16.46
C VAL A 402 -76.17 49.04 15.36
N ALA A 403 -76.77 48.01 14.74
CA ALA A 403 -76.14 47.27 13.64
C ALA A 403 -75.75 48.23 12.50
N ILE A 404 -74.47 48.27 12.14
CA ILE A 404 -73.97 49.04 10.98
C ILE A 404 -73.80 48.13 9.77
N GLY A 405 -73.73 48.74 8.58
CA GLY A 405 -73.25 48.05 7.38
C GLY A 405 -71.81 47.55 7.54
N SER A 406 -71.38 46.66 6.64
CA SER A 406 -70.00 46.15 6.67
C SER A 406 -68.98 47.24 6.34
N VAL A 407 -67.96 47.40 7.17
CA VAL A 407 -66.76 48.19 6.83
C VAL A 407 -65.77 47.33 6.04
N ASN A 408 -64.84 48.00 5.38
CA ASN A 408 -63.78 47.38 4.61
C ASN A 408 -62.42 47.86 5.11
N ILE A 409 -61.57 46.90 5.47
CA ILE A 409 -60.21 47.13 6.00
C ILE A 409 -59.20 46.77 4.90
N LYS A 410 -58.24 47.66 4.66
CA LYS A 410 -57.08 47.46 3.78
C LYS A 410 -55.81 47.96 4.46
N ALA A 411 -54.63 47.55 3.98
CA ALA A 411 -53.36 48.17 4.38
C ALA A 411 -52.88 49.19 3.32
N GLU A 412 -52.15 50.23 3.74
CA GLU A 412 -51.41 51.11 2.82
C GLU A 412 -50.30 50.30 2.12
N ASN A 413 -50.25 50.39 0.79
CA ASN A 413 -49.28 49.69 -0.04
C ASN A 413 -47.96 50.46 -0.13
N SER A 414 -47.25 50.58 1.00
CA SER A 414 -46.02 51.36 1.16
C SER A 414 -44.90 50.56 1.83
N ASP A 415 -43.65 50.89 1.52
CA ASP A 415 -42.46 50.26 2.13
C ASP A 415 -42.25 50.72 3.59
N ASN A 416 -42.62 51.97 3.89
CA ASN A 416 -42.61 52.58 5.21
C ASN A 416 -43.60 53.75 5.23
N ALA A 417 -44.76 53.55 5.88
CA ALA A 417 -45.85 54.52 5.85
C ALA A 417 -45.46 55.87 6.49
N GLN A 418 -45.70 56.96 5.76
CA GLN A 418 -45.42 58.32 6.24
C GLN A 418 -46.51 58.79 7.24
N PRO A 419 -46.18 59.70 8.18
CA PRO A 419 -47.16 60.26 9.12
C PRO A 419 -48.38 60.88 8.43
N PHE A 420 -49.52 60.89 9.12
CA PHE A 420 -50.71 61.63 8.67
C PHE A 420 -50.47 63.14 8.75
N THR A 421 -51.15 63.91 7.90
CA THR A 421 -51.05 65.39 7.86
C THR A 421 -52.44 66.00 7.67
N SER A 422 -52.59 67.27 8.04
CA SER A 422 -53.86 68.01 7.88
C SER A 422 -54.16 68.42 6.44
N ALA A 423 -53.37 67.95 5.47
CA ALA A 423 -53.62 68.18 4.05
C ALA A 423 -54.92 67.49 3.62
N ALA A 424 -55.73 68.17 2.80
CA ALA A 424 -56.98 67.62 2.33
C ALA A 424 -56.77 66.27 1.60
N ASN A 425 -57.65 65.31 1.88
CA ASN A 425 -57.63 63.96 1.28
C ASN A 425 -56.36 63.13 1.59
N ASN A 426 -55.68 63.36 2.73
CA ASN A 426 -54.44 62.66 3.05
C ASN A 426 -54.62 61.13 3.16
N LEU A 427 -55.77 60.65 3.65
CA LEU A 427 -56.05 59.21 3.75
C LEU A 427 -56.52 58.61 2.42
N SER A 428 -57.55 59.21 1.82
CA SER A 428 -58.15 58.72 0.57
C SER A 428 -57.18 58.71 -0.64
N ASN A 429 -56.11 59.51 -0.63
CA ASN A 429 -55.08 59.49 -1.66
C ASN A 429 -53.98 58.44 -1.44
N ARG A 430 -53.94 57.75 -0.30
CA ARG A 430 -52.91 56.73 -0.04
C ARG A 430 -53.14 55.49 -0.91
N PRO A 431 -52.09 54.93 -1.51
CA PRO A 431 -52.21 53.69 -2.27
C PRO A 431 -52.54 52.54 -1.31
N LEU A 432 -53.56 51.73 -1.63
CA LEU A 432 -53.99 50.61 -0.81
C LEU A 432 -53.60 49.26 -1.43
N THR A 433 -53.48 48.26 -0.57
CA THR A 433 -53.29 46.86 -0.95
C THR A 433 -54.47 46.30 -1.76
N ALA A 434 -54.19 45.25 -2.53
CA ALA A 434 -55.23 44.55 -3.29
C ALA A 434 -56.08 43.66 -2.36
N ALA A 435 -55.46 43.08 -1.32
CA ALA A 435 -56.18 42.34 -0.29
C ALA A 435 -57.04 43.30 0.55
N SER A 436 -58.23 42.82 0.92
CA SER A 436 -59.16 43.55 1.77
C SER A 436 -59.98 42.60 2.62
N VAL A 437 -60.39 43.05 3.78
CA VAL A 437 -61.27 42.32 4.68
C VAL A 437 -62.55 43.12 4.87
N SER A 438 -63.68 42.53 4.50
CA SER A 438 -64.98 43.06 4.87
C SER A 438 -65.33 42.58 6.28
N TRP A 439 -65.71 43.51 7.15
CA TRP A 439 -66.04 43.23 8.53
C TRP A 439 -67.36 43.90 8.88
N GLY A 440 -68.37 43.08 9.20
CA GLY A 440 -69.63 43.53 9.77
C GLY A 440 -69.63 43.27 11.27
N PRO A 441 -69.14 44.19 12.11
CA PRO A 441 -69.20 44.00 13.55
C PRO A 441 -70.66 43.87 14.01
N ALA A 442 -70.90 42.94 14.95
CA ALA A 442 -72.21 42.83 15.57
C ALA A 442 -72.60 44.12 16.32
N THR A 443 -73.89 44.26 16.62
CA THR A 443 -74.40 45.29 17.54
C THR A 443 -73.63 45.22 18.87
N TRP A 444 -73.08 46.35 19.34
CA TRP A 444 -72.39 46.38 20.61
C TRP A 444 -73.39 46.68 21.74
N THR A 445 -73.65 45.69 22.58
CA THR A 445 -74.66 45.76 23.66
C THR A 445 -74.06 45.97 25.05
N THR A 446 -72.73 46.02 25.17
CA THR A 446 -72.04 46.13 26.46
C THR A 446 -70.74 46.93 26.32
N ALA A 447 -70.70 48.12 26.91
CA ALA A 447 -69.48 48.90 27.10
C ALA A 447 -68.47 48.11 27.94
N GLY A 448 -67.19 48.22 27.62
CA GLY A 448 -66.11 47.44 28.23
C GLY A 448 -65.88 46.05 27.64
N SER A 449 -66.68 45.62 26.66
CA SER A 449 -66.48 44.34 25.98
C SER A 449 -65.38 44.43 24.92
N PHE A 450 -64.62 43.35 24.74
CA PHE A 450 -63.56 43.26 23.73
C PHE A 450 -64.14 42.91 22.37
N GLN A 451 -63.58 43.51 21.32
CA GLN A 451 -63.88 43.19 19.94
C GLN A 451 -62.56 42.94 19.20
N THR A 452 -62.62 42.02 18.24
CA THR A 452 -61.49 41.64 17.41
C THR A 452 -61.92 41.66 15.95
N THR A 453 -61.10 42.26 15.09
CA THR A 453 -61.35 42.20 13.64
C THR A 453 -61.15 40.78 13.09
N PRO A 454 -61.70 40.43 11.92
CA PRO A 454 -61.30 39.24 11.20
C PRO A 454 -59.80 39.29 10.85
N ASN A 455 -59.24 38.15 10.47
CA ASN A 455 -57.81 38.03 10.22
C ASN A 455 -57.37 38.89 9.02
N LEU A 456 -56.46 39.83 9.28
CA LEU A 456 -55.88 40.80 8.37
C LEU A 456 -54.57 40.30 7.71
N LYS A 457 -54.19 39.03 7.90
CA LYS A 457 -52.87 38.52 7.47
C LYS A 457 -52.53 38.82 6.01
N ASP A 458 -53.50 38.74 5.09
CA ASP A 458 -53.19 38.80 3.64
C ASP A 458 -52.78 40.22 3.21
N MET A 459 -53.40 41.26 3.77
CA MET A 459 -52.99 42.64 3.51
C MET A 459 -51.66 42.98 4.18
N VAL A 460 -51.43 42.50 5.41
CA VAL A 460 -50.15 42.66 6.11
C VAL A 460 -49.03 41.93 5.37
N GLN A 461 -49.30 40.70 4.88
CA GLN A 461 -48.36 39.91 4.09
C GLN A 461 -47.95 40.64 2.81
N GLN A 462 -48.89 41.31 2.12
CA GLN A 462 -48.57 42.10 0.93
C GLN A 462 -47.59 43.23 1.25
N VAL A 463 -47.77 43.94 2.38
CA VAL A 463 -46.90 45.04 2.79
C VAL A 463 -45.52 44.52 3.22
N VAL A 464 -45.47 43.48 4.06
CA VAL A 464 -44.20 42.89 4.57
C VAL A 464 -43.37 42.22 3.46
N ASN A 465 -43.99 41.82 2.35
CA ASN A 465 -43.29 41.29 1.18
C ASN A 465 -42.62 42.35 0.29
N ARG A 466 -42.94 43.64 0.48
CA ARG A 466 -42.46 44.72 -0.38
C ARG A 466 -40.94 44.87 -0.32
N ALA A 467 -40.34 45.32 -1.42
CA ALA A 467 -38.90 45.35 -1.58
C ALA A 467 -38.17 46.24 -0.57
N GLY A 468 -38.75 47.41 -0.27
CA GLY A 468 -38.18 48.37 0.67
C GLY A 468 -38.65 48.22 2.13
N TRP A 469 -39.44 47.20 2.45
CA TRP A 469 -39.83 46.94 3.85
C TRP A 469 -38.58 46.55 4.67
N THR A 470 -38.41 47.16 5.84
CA THR A 470 -37.33 46.83 6.79
C THR A 470 -37.90 46.65 8.19
N GLU A 471 -37.13 46.03 9.08
CA GLU A 471 -37.42 46.13 10.51
C GLU A 471 -37.50 47.61 10.91
N ASN A 472 -38.46 47.97 11.77
CA ASN A 472 -38.87 49.33 12.14
C ASN A 472 -39.76 50.08 11.14
N SER A 473 -40.08 49.53 9.96
CA SER A 473 -41.05 50.15 9.05
C SER A 473 -42.42 50.36 9.73
N ALA A 474 -43.11 51.42 9.31
CA ALA A 474 -44.48 51.71 9.73
C ALA A 474 -45.52 51.08 8.80
N LEU A 475 -46.59 50.55 9.38
CA LEU A 475 -47.76 49.99 8.68
C LEU A 475 -48.96 50.91 8.92
N VAL A 476 -49.74 51.18 7.87
CA VAL A 476 -51.05 51.83 7.99
C VAL A 476 -52.14 50.83 7.64
N LEU A 477 -53.15 50.73 8.50
CA LEU A 477 -54.43 50.08 8.22
C LEU A 477 -55.49 51.15 7.97
N MET A 478 -56.25 50.98 6.90
CA MET A 478 -57.27 51.89 6.42
C MET A 478 -58.64 51.23 6.54
N VAL A 479 -59.55 51.86 7.27
CA VAL A 479 -60.94 51.42 7.42
C VAL A 479 -61.85 52.35 6.60
N THR A 480 -62.77 51.77 5.84
CA THR A 480 -63.66 52.51 4.93
C THR A 480 -65.08 51.91 4.92
N GLY A 481 -66.10 52.72 4.65
CA GLY A 481 -67.35 52.20 4.07
C GLY A 481 -68.51 51.82 5.00
N ALA A 482 -68.73 52.49 6.13
CA ALA A 482 -70.03 52.45 6.80
C ALA A 482 -70.85 53.69 6.43
N THR A 483 -71.88 53.51 5.60
CA THR A 483 -72.93 54.53 5.47
C THR A 483 -74.04 54.23 6.48
N VAL A 484 -74.25 55.21 7.36
CA VAL A 484 -75.35 55.43 8.32
C VAL A 484 -75.24 54.74 9.69
N GLY A 485 -74.86 55.54 10.71
CA GLY A 485 -75.10 55.33 12.14
C GLY A 485 -73.80 55.17 12.95
N GLY A 486 -73.26 56.28 13.45
CA GLY A 486 -71.96 56.38 14.14
C GLY A 486 -71.75 55.43 15.31
N ARG A 487 -70.49 55.05 15.52
CA ARG A 487 -70.01 54.23 16.64
C ARG A 487 -68.67 54.80 17.13
N ASP A 488 -68.54 54.94 18.45
CA ASP A 488 -67.29 55.34 19.12
C ASP A 488 -66.71 54.12 19.88
N ALA A 489 -65.40 53.87 19.78
CA ALA A 489 -64.71 52.74 20.44
C ALA A 489 -63.29 53.09 20.94
N ILE A 490 -62.90 52.61 22.14
CA ILE A 490 -61.58 52.82 22.80
C ILE A 490 -60.73 51.54 22.78
N ALA A 491 -59.42 51.52 23.10
CA ALA A 491 -58.70 50.24 23.24
C ALA A 491 -59.05 49.41 24.49
N ALA A 492 -58.71 48.13 24.34
CA ALA A 492 -58.80 47.01 25.26
C ALA A 492 -58.00 47.11 26.59
N ASP A 493 -57.12 48.09 26.75
CA ASP A 493 -56.46 48.39 28.03
C ASP A 493 -56.62 49.87 28.35
N ALA A 494 -56.68 50.22 29.64
CA ALA A 494 -57.13 51.52 30.14
C ALA A 494 -56.20 52.73 29.84
N SER A 495 -55.47 52.74 28.71
CA SER A 495 -54.51 53.79 28.35
C SER A 495 -54.15 53.93 26.85
N GLY A 496 -54.97 53.48 25.89
CA GLY A 496 -54.70 53.61 24.44
C GLY A 496 -55.92 53.32 23.53
N THR A 497 -55.75 53.43 22.20
CA THR A 497 -56.84 53.61 21.20
C THR A 497 -57.19 52.35 20.37
N THR A 498 -56.19 51.54 19.98
CA THR A 498 -56.35 50.20 19.36
C THR A 498 -55.02 49.41 19.40
N VAL A 499 -55.04 48.08 19.61
CA VAL A 499 -53.84 47.22 19.61
C VAL A 499 -53.77 46.35 18.35
N LEU A 500 -52.70 46.48 17.58
CA LEU A 500 -52.37 45.58 16.47
C LEU A 500 -51.58 44.38 17.00
N ARG A 501 -52.08 43.18 16.73
CA ARG A 501 -51.40 41.92 17.00
C ARG A 501 -51.00 41.24 15.70
N ILE A 502 -49.72 40.88 15.58
CA ILE A 502 -49.18 40.14 14.45
C ILE A 502 -48.37 38.94 14.93
N GLU A 503 -48.70 37.77 14.40
CA GLU A 503 -47.93 36.53 14.51
C GLU A 503 -47.33 36.19 13.15
N TYR A 504 -46.03 35.88 13.12
CA TYR A 504 -45.33 35.50 11.91
C TYR A 504 -44.35 34.35 12.17
N ASP A 505 -43.96 33.65 11.11
CA ASP A 505 -42.79 32.78 11.09
C ASP A 505 -41.92 33.06 9.86
N PHE A 506 -40.68 32.57 9.90
CA PHE A 506 -39.87 32.52 8.70
C PHE A 506 -40.38 31.36 7.85
N ASN A 507 -40.77 31.66 6.61
CA ASN A 507 -41.35 30.71 5.67
C ASN A 507 -40.39 29.51 5.48
N SER A 508 -40.60 28.43 6.24
CA SER A 508 -39.74 27.26 6.24
C SER A 508 -40.47 26.12 5.50
N PRO A 509 -40.08 25.76 4.28
CA PRO A 509 -40.44 24.44 3.75
C PRO A 509 -39.92 23.36 4.70
N ALA A 510 -40.64 22.24 4.80
CA ALA A 510 -40.10 21.05 5.43
C ALA A 510 -38.86 20.60 4.64
N PHE A 511 -37.68 20.92 5.16
CA PHE A 511 -36.41 20.55 4.55
C PHE A 511 -36.12 19.09 4.88
N THR A 512 -35.95 18.26 3.85
CA THR A 512 -35.37 16.92 4.01
C THR A 512 -33.87 17.07 3.74
N PRO A 513 -33.00 16.99 4.76
CA PRO A 513 -31.56 17.10 4.57
C PRO A 513 -31.04 16.04 3.60
N PRO A 514 -29.94 16.29 2.88
CA PRO A 514 -29.28 15.24 2.11
C PRO A 514 -28.85 14.12 3.08
N TYR A 515 -28.95 12.86 2.65
CA TYR A 515 -28.48 11.70 3.41
C TYR A 515 -27.77 10.72 2.48
N LEU A 516 -26.45 10.67 2.59
CA LEU A 516 -25.53 9.86 1.79
C LEU A 516 -25.42 8.42 2.31
N GLY A 517 -26.04 8.11 3.44
CA GLY A 517 -25.95 6.80 4.10
C GLY A 517 -24.92 6.76 5.23
N PRO A 518 -24.79 5.61 5.92
CA PRO A 518 -23.70 5.39 6.86
C PRO A 518 -22.35 5.28 6.14
N ASP A 519 -21.27 5.42 6.89
CA ASP A 519 -19.91 5.18 6.40
C ASP A 519 -19.78 3.80 5.76
N GLN A 520 -19.07 3.73 4.63
CA GLN A 520 -18.91 2.51 3.85
C GLN A 520 -17.46 2.08 3.75
N THR A 521 -17.22 0.80 4.00
CA THR A 521 -15.94 0.15 3.77
C THR A 521 -16.10 -0.87 2.64
N LEU A 522 -15.33 -0.69 1.57
CA LEU A 522 -15.38 -1.46 0.34
C LEU A 522 -13.95 -1.88 -0.06
N CYS A 523 -13.80 -2.82 -0.96
CA CYS A 523 -12.49 -3.15 -1.55
C CYS A 523 -12.23 -2.24 -2.76
N ASP A 524 -10.97 -1.85 -3.03
CA ASP A 524 -10.54 -0.88 -4.09
C ASP A 524 -11.16 -1.09 -5.49
N ASN A 525 -11.66 -2.29 -5.81
CA ASN A 525 -12.25 -2.63 -7.11
C ASN A 525 -13.79 -2.60 -7.16
N GLN A 526 -14.47 -2.16 -6.10
CA GLN A 526 -15.93 -2.07 -6.06
C GLN A 526 -16.41 -0.67 -6.49
N PRO A 527 -17.28 -0.53 -7.51
CA PRO A 527 -17.83 0.78 -7.87
C PRO A 527 -18.83 1.27 -6.81
N LEU A 528 -18.70 2.52 -6.36
CA LEU A 528 -19.67 3.18 -5.48
C LEU A 528 -20.16 4.50 -6.09
N THR A 529 -21.45 4.76 -5.97
CA THR A 529 -22.08 6.04 -6.34
C THR A 529 -22.86 6.56 -5.14
N LEU A 530 -22.52 7.77 -4.70
CA LEU A 530 -23.24 8.48 -3.65
C LEU A 530 -24.42 9.24 -4.25
N ASP A 531 -25.54 9.31 -3.54
CA ASP A 531 -26.76 10.04 -3.95
C ASP A 531 -27.19 10.98 -2.82
N ALA A 532 -27.20 12.28 -3.08
CA ALA A 532 -27.59 13.31 -2.12
C ALA A 532 -29.12 13.47 -1.96
N GLY A 533 -29.92 12.78 -2.77
CA GLY A 533 -31.38 12.93 -2.82
C GLY A 533 -31.85 14.00 -3.82
N ALA A 534 -33.07 13.87 -4.31
CA ALA A 534 -33.66 14.76 -5.31
C ALA A 534 -34.41 15.96 -4.67
N GLY A 535 -34.56 17.06 -5.41
CA GLY A 535 -35.46 18.17 -5.04
C GLY A 535 -34.78 19.45 -4.56
N TYR A 536 -33.45 19.54 -4.63
CA TYR A 536 -32.70 20.75 -4.28
C TYR A 536 -32.47 21.67 -5.49
N ALA A 537 -32.21 22.96 -5.25
CA ALA A 537 -31.94 23.94 -6.30
C ALA A 537 -30.53 23.79 -6.91
N SER A 538 -29.56 23.37 -6.10
CA SER A 538 -28.20 23.05 -6.57
C SER A 538 -27.51 22.08 -5.62
N TYR A 539 -26.49 21.40 -6.15
CA TYR A 539 -25.60 20.48 -5.44
C TYR A 539 -24.17 20.99 -5.61
N LEU A 540 -23.35 20.86 -4.57
CA LEU A 540 -21.94 21.19 -4.61
C LEU A 540 -21.17 20.14 -3.80
N TRP A 541 -20.32 19.38 -4.49
CA TRP A 541 -19.46 18.38 -3.85
C TRP A 541 -18.10 18.99 -3.53
N ASN A 542 -17.70 19.03 -2.26
CA ASN A 542 -16.48 19.76 -1.84
C ASN A 542 -15.20 19.17 -2.46
N ASN A 543 -15.20 17.88 -2.71
CA ASN A 543 -14.10 17.12 -3.27
C ASN A 543 -14.05 17.15 -4.81
N ASN A 544 -15.08 17.71 -5.45
CA ASN A 544 -15.00 18.14 -6.84
C ASN A 544 -16.02 19.28 -7.09
N PRO A 545 -15.63 20.55 -6.89
CA PRO A 545 -16.53 21.70 -7.04
C PRO A 545 -17.13 21.86 -8.44
N ALA A 546 -16.58 21.16 -9.45
CA ALA A 546 -17.12 21.14 -10.81
C ALA A 546 -18.31 20.17 -10.98
N PHE A 547 -18.54 19.27 -10.01
CA PHE A 547 -19.71 18.39 -9.99
C PHE A 547 -20.87 19.06 -9.25
N THR A 548 -21.94 19.33 -10.00
CA THR A 548 -23.16 19.98 -9.50
C THR A 548 -24.41 19.09 -9.62
N THR A 549 -24.19 17.78 -9.78
CA THR A 549 -25.24 16.77 -9.96
C THR A 549 -25.66 16.14 -8.64
N GLN A 550 -26.88 15.58 -8.61
CA GLN A 550 -27.44 14.85 -7.46
C GLN A 550 -26.55 13.69 -6.99
N THR A 551 -25.94 12.97 -7.93
CA THR A 551 -25.12 11.79 -7.65
C THR A 551 -23.65 12.07 -7.93
N LEU A 552 -22.77 11.39 -7.19
CA LEU A 552 -21.31 11.44 -7.36
C LEU A 552 -20.74 10.00 -7.45
N PRO A 553 -20.19 9.58 -8.61
CA PRO A 553 -19.42 8.35 -8.70
C PRO A 553 -18.05 8.54 -8.05
N ILE A 554 -17.61 7.56 -7.26
CA ILE A 554 -16.39 7.67 -6.45
C ILE A 554 -15.55 6.39 -6.56
N ASN A 555 -14.22 6.57 -6.59
CA ASN A 555 -13.25 5.51 -6.85
C ASN A 555 -11.97 5.63 -5.99
N SER A 556 -12.02 6.42 -4.92
CA SER A 556 -10.90 6.61 -4.01
C SER A 556 -11.38 6.78 -2.57
N SER A 557 -10.59 6.35 -1.59
CA SER A 557 -10.92 6.55 -0.19
C SER A 557 -10.96 8.03 0.14
N GLY A 558 -11.90 8.44 0.97
CA GLY A 558 -12.02 9.83 1.36
C GLY A 558 -13.34 10.15 2.05
N ILE A 559 -13.39 11.38 2.53
CA ILE A 559 -14.59 11.97 3.11
C ILE A 559 -15.31 12.72 1.99
N TYR A 560 -16.54 12.31 1.71
CA TYR A 560 -17.38 12.89 0.66
C TYR A 560 -18.41 13.80 1.31
N ASN A 561 -18.39 15.09 0.92
CA ASN A 561 -19.33 16.07 1.45
C ASN A 561 -20.14 16.65 0.29
N VAL A 562 -21.46 16.68 0.46
CA VAL A 562 -22.36 17.41 -0.42
C VAL A 562 -22.95 18.60 0.33
N SER A 563 -22.93 19.76 -0.32
CA SER A 563 -23.74 20.92 0.07
C SER A 563 -24.89 21.04 -0.91
N VAL A 564 -26.12 21.03 -0.41
CA VAL A 564 -27.32 21.24 -1.22
C VAL A 564 -27.93 22.58 -0.86
N THR A 565 -28.36 23.34 -1.88
CA THR A 565 -29.06 24.61 -1.68
C THR A 565 -30.54 24.41 -1.95
N TYR A 566 -31.38 24.84 -1.02
CA TYR A 566 -32.83 24.81 -1.21
C TYR A 566 -33.32 25.97 -2.07
N ASN A 567 -34.42 25.75 -2.80
CA ASN A 567 -35.07 26.80 -3.58
C ASN A 567 -35.95 27.68 -2.67
N THR A 568 -35.32 28.54 -1.86
CA THR A 568 -35.99 29.45 -0.92
C THR A 568 -35.59 30.91 -1.11
N MET A 569 -36.39 31.85 -0.59
CA MET A 569 -36.16 33.31 -0.74
C MET A 569 -34.85 33.81 -0.11
N GLN A 570 -34.28 33.05 0.82
CA GLN A 570 -32.88 33.14 1.26
C GLN A 570 -32.22 31.78 0.97
N PRO A 571 -31.02 31.71 0.38
CA PRO A 571 -30.36 30.43 0.13
C PRO A 571 -30.07 29.73 1.46
N VAL A 572 -30.77 28.64 1.74
CA VAL A 572 -30.46 27.76 2.86
C VAL A 572 -29.56 26.66 2.31
N VAL A 573 -28.42 26.45 2.96
CA VAL A 573 -27.47 25.38 2.62
C VAL A 573 -27.58 24.31 3.70
N ALA A 574 -27.81 23.07 3.29
CA ALA A 574 -27.64 21.90 4.16
C ALA A 574 -26.48 21.06 3.62
N THR A 575 -25.81 20.37 4.53
CA THR A 575 -24.67 19.52 4.20
C THR A 575 -24.87 18.13 4.75
N ASP A 576 -24.31 17.15 4.06
CA ASP A 576 -24.13 15.80 4.61
C ASP A 576 -22.77 15.24 4.22
N GLN A 577 -22.30 14.30 5.04
CA GLN A 577 -20.97 13.71 4.95
C GLN A 577 -21.05 12.20 5.06
N VAL A 578 -20.28 11.51 4.23
CA VAL A 578 -20.03 10.07 4.36
C VAL A 578 -18.55 9.78 4.22
N VAL A 579 -18.03 8.90 5.07
CA VAL A 579 -16.68 8.35 4.92
C VAL A 579 -16.76 7.10 4.06
N VAL A 580 -15.98 7.09 2.98
CA VAL A 580 -15.83 5.91 2.14
C VAL A 580 -14.38 5.46 2.24
N THR A 581 -14.20 4.25 2.74
CA THR A 581 -12.89 3.59 2.86
C THR A 581 -12.84 2.48 1.83
N PHE A 582 -12.08 2.68 0.76
CA PHE A 582 -11.59 1.58 -0.05
C PHE A 582 -10.36 0.98 0.61
N LEU A 583 -10.45 -0.31 0.94
CA LEU A 583 -9.35 -1.07 1.48
C LEU A 583 -8.44 -1.51 0.33
N PRO A 584 -7.11 -1.30 0.47
CA PRO A 584 -6.16 -1.74 -0.52
C PRO A 584 -6.22 -3.26 -0.61
N VAL A 585 -6.48 -3.77 -1.82
CA VAL A 585 -6.41 -5.20 -2.08
C VAL A 585 -4.95 -5.52 -2.37
N ALA A 586 -4.35 -6.42 -1.58
CA ALA A 586 -3.03 -6.93 -1.91
C ALA A 586 -3.11 -7.65 -3.26
N ASP A 587 -2.22 -7.30 -4.19
CA ASP A 587 -2.17 -7.94 -5.49
C ASP A 587 -1.56 -9.34 -5.39
N ILE A 588 -2.18 -10.31 -6.07
CA ILE A 588 -1.55 -11.60 -6.39
C ILE A 588 -1.02 -11.52 -7.81
N ASN A 589 0.21 -11.96 -8.03
CA ASN A 589 0.81 -12.10 -9.35
C ASN A 589 1.64 -13.38 -9.44
N LEU A 590 1.00 -14.44 -9.90
CA LEU A 590 1.58 -15.74 -10.24
C LEU A 590 2.28 -15.72 -11.62
N GLY A 591 2.08 -14.65 -12.39
CA GLY A 591 2.58 -14.47 -13.76
C GLY A 591 1.72 -15.22 -14.80
N ASN A 592 1.94 -14.92 -16.09
CA ASN A 592 1.09 -15.46 -17.17
C ASN A 592 1.44 -16.90 -17.57
N VAL A 593 2.74 -17.23 -17.70
CA VAL A 593 3.20 -18.55 -18.17
C VAL A 593 4.49 -18.95 -17.45
N ILE A 594 4.49 -20.11 -16.78
CA ILE A 594 5.67 -20.73 -16.18
C ILE A 594 6.06 -21.95 -17.00
N GLN A 595 7.26 -21.95 -17.59
CA GLN A 595 7.81 -23.09 -18.31
C GLN A 595 8.86 -23.83 -17.46
N THR A 596 8.65 -25.12 -17.22
CA THR A 596 9.52 -25.92 -16.33
C THR A 596 9.72 -27.36 -16.81
N CYS A 597 10.71 -28.06 -16.25
CA CYS A 597 10.97 -29.46 -16.51
C CYS A 597 10.42 -30.32 -15.36
N PHE A 598 9.42 -31.16 -15.61
CA PHE A 598 8.87 -32.07 -14.59
C PHE A 598 9.79 -33.27 -14.37
N ASN A 599 10.91 -33.06 -13.68
CA ASN A 599 11.91 -34.10 -13.35
C ASN A 599 11.80 -34.56 -11.89
N GLY A 600 10.57 -34.65 -11.35
CA GLY A 600 10.31 -35.07 -9.96
C GLY A 600 10.34 -33.94 -8.91
N SER A 601 10.74 -32.72 -9.28
CA SER A 601 10.60 -31.52 -8.45
C SER A 601 9.47 -30.66 -9.02
N GLY A 602 8.38 -30.49 -8.28
CA GLY A 602 7.23 -29.68 -8.72
C GLY A 602 7.54 -28.18 -8.79
N VAL A 603 6.60 -27.41 -9.35
CA VAL A 603 6.65 -25.95 -9.41
C VAL A 603 5.96 -25.38 -8.19
N LEU A 604 6.66 -24.51 -7.45
CA LEU A 604 6.05 -23.73 -6.38
C LEU A 604 5.25 -22.57 -7.00
N LEU A 605 3.94 -22.55 -6.80
CA LEU A 605 3.09 -21.40 -7.02
C LEU A 605 2.87 -20.74 -5.67
N ASP A 606 3.24 -19.47 -5.53
CA ASP A 606 3.18 -18.73 -4.28
C ASP A 606 2.30 -17.48 -4.47
N ALA A 607 1.15 -17.46 -3.79
CA ALA A 607 0.24 -16.34 -3.78
C ALA A 607 0.62 -15.27 -2.73
N GLY A 608 1.72 -15.48 -2.00
CA GLY A 608 2.16 -14.64 -0.89
C GLY A 608 1.38 -14.91 0.40
N SER A 609 1.92 -14.49 1.55
CA SER A 609 1.35 -14.77 2.87
C SER A 609 0.44 -13.66 3.41
N ALA A 610 -0.04 -12.76 2.55
CA ALA A 610 -0.78 -11.56 2.96
C ALA A 610 -2.28 -11.80 3.23
N PHE A 611 -2.80 -13.00 2.92
CA PHE A 611 -4.22 -13.33 2.99
C PHE A 611 -4.52 -14.38 4.08
N GLU A 612 -5.73 -14.33 4.64
CA GLU A 612 -6.22 -15.26 5.66
C GLU A 612 -6.69 -16.59 5.05
N VAL A 613 -7.29 -16.54 3.85
CA VAL A 613 -7.88 -17.71 3.19
C VAL A 613 -7.43 -17.79 1.74
N TYR A 614 -7.10 -19.00 1.28
CA TYR A 614 -6.75 -19.31 -0.11
C TYR A 614 -7.65 -20.45 -0.61
N TYR A 615 -8.05 -20.38 -1.87
CA TYR A 615 -8.76 -21.45 -2.57
C TYR A 615 -8.11 -21.66 -3.93
N TRP A 616 -7.25 -22.67 -4.01
CA TRP A 616 -6.63 -23.06 -5.27
C TRP A 616 -7.60 -23.91 -6.10
N SER A 617 -7.51 -23.79 -7.42
CA SER A 617 -8.21 -24.65 -8.40
C SER A 617 -7.98 -26.15 -8.19
N THR A 618 -6.91 -26.52 -7.49
CA THR A 618 -6.54 -27.89 -7.10
C THR A 618 -7.23 -28.36 -5.80
N GLY A 619 -7.81 -27.45 -5.02
CA GLY A 619 -8.56 -27.72 -3.79
C GLY A 619 -7.82 -27.41 -2.48
N GLU A 620 -6.54 -27.07 -2.54
CA GLU A 620 -5.70 -26.70 -1.40
C GLU A 620 -5.99 -25.26 -0.93
N THR A 621 -5.60 -24.97 0.31
CA THR A 621 -5.91 -23.69 0.98
C THR A 621 -4.68 -23.02 1.61
N THR A 622 -3.48 -23.40 1.19
CA THR A 622 -2.22 -22.84 1.70
C THR A 622 -1.77 -21.62 0.86
N PRO A 623 -0.95 -20.71 1.43
CA PRO A 623 -0.43 -19.55 0.69
C PRO A 623 0.38 -19.90 -0.56
N ALA A 624 1.03 -21.07 -0.55
CA ALA A 624 1.74 -21.62 -1.68
C ALA A 624 1.40 -23.10 -1.88
N ILE A 625 1.44 -23.56 -3.12
CA ILE A 625 1.21 -24.95 -3.51
C ILE A 625 2.34 -25.43 -4.44
N VAL A 626 2.55 -26.75 -4.47
CA VAL A 626 3.50 -27.38 -5.40
C VAL A 626 2.74 -28.19 -6.43
N VAL A 627 2.84 -27.79 -7.70
CA VAL A 627 2.16 -28.46 -8.82
C VAL A 627 3.13 -29.32 -9.64
N ASN A 628 2.71 -30.52 -10.00
CA ASN A 628 3.58 -31.54 -10.63
C ASN A 628 3.17 -31.89 -12.06
N GLN A 629 2.20 -31.18 -12.64
CA GLN A 629 1.73 -31.41 -14.00
C GLN A 629 1.55 -30.08 -14.75
N PRO A 630 1.67 -30.08 -16.09
CA PRO A 630 1.24 -28.95 -16.90
C PRO A 630 -0.27 -28.71 -16.74
N GLY A 631 -0.68 -27.46 -16.68
CA GLY A 631 -2.08 -27.09 -16.51
C GLY A 631 -2.25 -25.61 -16.24
N THR A 632 -3.50 -25.16 -16.28
CA THR A 632 -3.88 -23.82 -15.81
C THR A 632 -4.27 -23.94 -14.34
N TYR A 633 -3.67 -23.09 -13.51
CA TYR A 633 -3.92 -23.03 -12.07
C TYR A 633 -4.40 -21.63 -11.71
N SER A 634 -5.51 -21.56 -10.99
CA SER A 634 -6.00 -20.30 -10.42
C SER A 634 -6.07 -20.37 -8.89
N VAL A 635 -6.00 -19.20 -8.27
CA VAL A 635 -6.20 -19.00 -6.83
C VAL A 635 -7.22 -17.89 -6.62
N LEU A 636 -8.11 -18.09 -5.65
CA LEU A 636 -8.93 -17.06 -5.05
C LEU A 636 -8.46 -16.87 -3.61
N ALA A 637 -8.05 -15.67 -3.23
CA ALA A 637 -7.60 -15.38 -1.88
C ALA A 637 -8.44 -14.28 -1.23
N MET A 638 -8.61 -14.36 0.09
CA MET A 638 -9.36 -13.40 0.90
C MET A 638 -8.50 -12.92 2.07
N ASP A 639 -8.36 -11.61 2.22
CA ASP A 639 -7.63 -11.00 3.33
C ASP A 639 -8.46 -10.98 4.63
N PHE A 640 -7.86 -10.46 5.71
CA PHE A 640 -8.52 -10.35 7.02
C PHE A 640 -9.71 -9.39 7.04
N ASN A 641 -9.84 -8.52 6.03
CA ASN A 641 -10.95 -7.59 5.88
C ASN A 641 -12.08 -8.15 4.99
N GLY A 642 -11.92 -9.36 4.46
CA GLY A 642 -12.90 -9.99 3.59
C GLY A 642 -12.79 -9.57 2.10
N CYS A 643 -11.72 -8.87 1.71
CA CYS A 643 -11.49 -8.50 0.32
C CYS A 643 -10.93 -9.67 -0.49
N VAL A 644 -11.55 -9.93 -1.65
CA VAL A 644 -11.25 -11.08 -2.50
C VAL A 644 -10.47 -10.66 -3.75
N VAL A 645 -9.40 -11.38 -4.03
CA VAL A 645 -8.60 -11.26 -5.26
C VAL A 645 -8.45 -12.62 -5.93
N THR A 646 -8.31 -12.63 -7.25
CA THR A 646 -8.09 -13.85 -8.03
C THR A 646 -6.93 -13.67 -8.99
N ASP A 647 -6.16 -14.72 -9.21
CA ASP A 647 -5.14 -14.75 -10.26
C ASP A 647 -5.07 -16.14 -10.92
N GLU A 648 -4.53 -16.19 -12.14
CA GLU A 648 -4.39 -17.40 -12.96
C GLU A 648 -3.01 -17.48 -13.61
N VAL A 649 -2.42 -18.68 -13.61
CA VAL A 649 -1.14 -18.98 -14.25
C VAL A 649 -1.23 -20.25 -15.08
N VAL A 650 -0.56 -20.26 -16.24
CA VAL A 650 -0.41 -21.46 -17.07
C VAL A 650 0.97 -22.08 -16.85
N VAL A 651 1.01 -23.30 -16.33
CA VAL A 651 2.25 -24.08 -16.19
C VAL A 651 2.41 -25.01 -17.39
N GLN A 652 3.53 -24.91 -18.09
CA GLN A 652 3.85 -25.68 -19.29
C GLN A 652 5.11 -26.53 -19.08
N ALA A 653 5.12 -27.74 -19.66
CA ALA A 653 6.31 -28.58 -19.69
C ALA A 653 7.27 -28.12 -20.79
N ASN A 654 8.54 -27.95 -20.43
CA ASN A 654 9.64 -27.87 -21.37
C ASN A 654 9.82 -29.22 -22.08
N ILE A 655 10.10 -29.18 -23.39
CA ILE A 655 10.33 -30.37 -24.21
C ILE A 655 11.66 -31.01 -23.77
N GLN A 656 11.64 -32.24 -23.25
CA GLN A 656 12.86 -32.96 -22.87
C GLN A 656 13.73 -33.31 -24.09
N PRO A 657 15.07 -33.37 -23.93
CA PRO A 657 15.95 -33.90 -24.97
C PRO A 657 15.67 -35.41 -25.22
N LEU A 658 15.75 -35.82 -26.48
CA LEU A 658 15.54 -37.18 -26.99
C LEU A 658 16.82 -37.67 -27.71
N LEU A 659 17.25 -38.89 -27.41
CA LEU A 659 18.40 -39.53 -28.06
C LEU A 659 17.95 -40.53 -29.14
N GLN A 660 18.51 -40.41 -30.35
CA GLN A 660 18.38 -41.44 -31.39
C GLN A 660 19.75 -42.07 -31.69
N PRO A 661 19.94 -43.39 -31.45
CA PRO A 661 21.20 -44.06 -31.76
C PRO A 661 21.26 -44.51 -33.23
N VAL A 662 22.43 -44.32 -33.87
CA VAL A 662 22.78 -44.95 -35.16
C VAL A 662 23.97 -45.90 -34.94
N ILE A 663 23.81 -47.19 -35.24
CA ILE A 663 24.81 -48.24 -35.02
C ILE A 663 25.59 -48.51 -36.30
N THR A 664 26.93 -48.53 -36.22
CA THR A 664 27.80 -49.11 -37.26
C THR A 664 28.78 -50.10 -36.61
N SER A 665 28.69 -51.39 -36.92
CA SER A 665 29.44 -52.46 -36.25
C SER A 665 30.75 -52.82 -36.97
N GLY A 666 31.84 -52.95 -36.20
CA GLY A 666 33.12 -53.56 -36.61
C GLY A 666 33.60 -54.58 -35.56
N SER A 667 34.35 -55.60 -35.98
CA SER A 667 34.46 -56.92 -35.33
C SER A 667 35.08 -57.03 -33.93
N PHE A 668 35.47 -55.93 -33.26
CA PHE A 668 35.85 -55.95 -31.83
C PHE A 668 35.52 -54.66 -31.05
N LEU A 669 34.96 -53.62 -31.71
CA LEU A 669 34.60 -52.34 -31.11
C LEU A 669 33.29 -51.82 -31.74
N HIS A 670 32.31 -51.45 -30.92
CA HIS A 670 31.05 -50.84 -31.39
C HIS A 670 31.16 -49.32 -31.40
N VAL A 671 30.77 -48.67 -32.49
CA VAL A 671 30.70 -47.20 -32.59
C VAL A 671 29.23 -46.75 -32.51
N TYR A 672 28.92 -45.84 -31.58
CA TYR A 672 27.62 -45.19 -31.47
C TYR A 672 27.74 -43.69 -31.71
N ASN A 673 26.84 -43.12 -32.50
CA ASN A 673 26.62 -41.69 -32.55
C ASN A 673 25.36 -41.36 -31.76
N LEU A 674 25.50 -40.51 -30.74
CA LEU A 674 24.40 -40.01 -29.92
C LEU A 674 24.14 -38.55 -30.29
N GLN A 675 22.95 -38.27 -30.83
CA GLN A 675 22.51 -36.93 -31.17
C GLN A 675 21.28 -36.57 -30.32
N PRO A 676 21.36 -35.54 -29.45
CA PRO A 676 20.19 -34.99 -28.79
C PRO A 676 19.28 -34.30 -29.82
N THR A 677 17.97 -34.51 -29.69
CA THR A 677 16.91 -33.84 -30.45
C THR A 677 15.84 -33.36 -29.44
N GLY A 678 15.33 -32.12 -29.54
CA GLY A 678 14.46 -31.55 -28.49
C GLY A 678 15.25 -30.89 -27.34
N GLY A 679 14.56 -30.15 -26.46
CA GLY A 679 15.20 -29.27 -25.46
C GLY A 679 15.91 -28.05 -26.06
N THR A 680 16.47 -27.19 -25.20
CA THR A 680 17.16 -25.94 -25.60
C THR A 680 18.69 -26.12 -25.55
N PRO A 681 19.43 -26.04 -26.67
CA PRO A 681 20.90 -26.10 -26.64
C PRO A 681 21.52 -24.87 -25.95
N PRO A 682 22.74 -24.95 -25.37
CA PRO A 682 23.68 -26.07 -25.39
C PRO A 682 23.33 -27.22 -24.42
N TYR A 683 23.76 -28.44 -24.75
CA TYR A 683 23.58 -29.63 -23.90
C TYR A 683 24.85 -29.95 -23.11
N THR A 684 24.67 -30.43 -21.89
CA THR A 684 25.72 -30.98 -21.02
C THR A 684 25.49 -32.48 -20.79
N TYR A 685 26.55 -33.22 -20.51
CA TYR A 685 26.54 -34.68 -20.41
C TYR A 685 27.21 -35.15 -19.12
N ALA A 686 26.51 -35.97 -18.34
CA ALA A 686 27.05 -36.66 -17.18
C ALA A 686 27.06 -38.18 -17.45
N TRP A 687 28.24 -38.80 -17.37
CA TRP A 687 28.44 -40.20 -17.73
C TRP A 687 28.67 -41.06 -16.49
N ASN A 688 28.05 -42.23 -16.45
CA ASN A 688 28.26 -43.25 -15.42
C ASN A 688 28.36 -44.65 -16.05
N ASN A 689 29.26 -44.77 -17.03
CA ASN A 689 29.43 -45.97 -17.83
C ASN A 689 30.16 -47.09 -17.05
N THR A 690 29.91 -48.35 -17.42
CA THR A 690 30.72 -49.50 -16.97
C THR A 690 31.23 -50.31 -18.16
N GLY A 691 32.42 -50.90 -18.06
CA GLY A 691 33.12 -51.56 -19.19
C GLY A 691 34.01 -50.59 -19.99
N TYR A 692 34.58 -51.07 -21.11
CA TYR A 692 35.42 -50.20 -21.97
C TYR A 692 34.52 -49.28 -22.79
N VAL A 693 34.50 -47.99 -22.47
CA VAL A 693 33.76 -46.94 -23.18
C VAL A 693 34.66 -45.71 -23.33
N ASN A 694 35.04 -45.37 -24.56
CA ASN A 694 35.68 -44.10 -24.91
C ASN A 694 34.66 -43.19 -25.61
N TYR A 695 34.71 -41.89 -25.35
CA TYR A 695 33.81 -40.91 -25.98
C TYR A 695 34.55 -39.68 -26.48
N GLN A 696 34.03 -39.06 -27.53
CA GLN A 696 34.50 -37.78 -28.07
C GLN A 696 33.29 -36.88 -28.38
N GLN A 697 33.30 -35.67 -27.86
CA GLN A 697 32.29 -34.65 -28.16
C GLN A 697 32.64 -33.94 -29.47
N MET A 698 31.65 -33.77 -30.35
CA MET A 698 31.84 -33.23 -31.69
C MET A 698 31.17 -31.85 -31.83
N PRO A 699 31.58 -31.02 -32.80
CA PRO A 699 30.92 -29.73 -33.08
C PRO A 699 29.44 -29.95 -33.44
N GLY A 700 28.52 -29.16 -32.86
CA GLY A 700 27.08 -29.35 -33.02
C GLY A 700 26.42 -30.24 -31.95
N GLY A 701 27.19 -30.65 -30.93
CA GLY A 701 26.64 -31.23 -29.70
C GLY A 701 26.43 -32.74 -29.72
N TYR A 702 26.67 -33.45 -30.84
CA TYR A 702 26.60 -34.91 -30.85
C TYR A 702 27.86 -35.56 -30.25
N VAL A 703 27.70 -36.76 -29.68
CA VAL A 703 28.78 -37.52 -29.03
C VAL A 703 29.03 -38.83 -29.78
N ARG A 704 30.30 -39.10 -30.10
CA ARG A 704 30.74 -40.38 -30.68
C ARG A 704 31.32 -41.26 -29.59
N LEU A 705 30.77 -42.47 -29.45
CA LEU A 705 31.17 -43.47 -28.45
C LEU A 705 31.82 -44.67 -29.13
N ILE A 706 32.86 -45.22 -28.50
CA ILE A 706 33.52 -46.47 -28.88
C ILE A 706 33.46 -47.39 -27.66
N THR A 707 32.84 -48.55 -27.80
CA THR A 707 32.66 -49.50 -26.68
C THR A 707 33.23 -50.88 -26.99
N GLY A 708 33.61 -51.60 -25.93
CA GLY A 708 34.00 -53.02 -26.00
C GLY A 708 32.80 -53.95 -26.24
N ASN A 709 33.06 -55.27 -26.20
CA ASN A 709 32.05 -56.31 -26.37
C ASN A 709 31.13 -56.53 -25.14
N SER A 710 31.41 -55.85 -24.04
CA SER A 710 30.54 -55.80 -22.85
C SER A 710 30.68 -54.43 -22.20
N ALA A 711 29.62 -53.62 -22.22
CA ALA A 711 29.61 -52.29 -21.61
C ALA A 711 28.18 -51.80 -21.32
N VAL A 712 27.99 -51.05 -20.24
CA VAL A 712 26.75 -50.29 -20.00
C VAL A 712 27.03 -48.83 -20.26
N ILE A 713 26.31 -48.25 -21.22
CA ILE A 713 26.29 -46.81 -21.48
C ILE A 713 25.20 -46.22 -20.60
N ASN A 714 25.56 -45.35 -19.67
CA ASN A 714 24.63 -44.62 -18.83
C ASN A 714 24.99 -43.14 -18.89
N VAL A 715 24.14 -42.35 -19.54
CA VAL A 715 24.37 -40.92 -19.74
C VAL A 715 23.14 -40.13 -19.38
N THR A 716 23.33 -39.09 -18.57
CA THR A 716 22.34 -38.04 -18.34
C THR A 716 22.69 -36.85 -19.23
N ILE A 717 21.74 -36.42 -20.05
CA ILE A 717 21.86 -35.24 -20.90
C ILE A 717 21.01 -34.14 -20.28
N THR A 718 21.58 -32.97 -20.06
CA THR A 718 20.90 -31.80 -19.52
C THR A 718 20.97 -30.66 -20.52
N ASP A 719 19.82 -30.09 -20.88
CA ASP A 719 19.74 -28.93 -21.78
C ASP A 719 20.01 -27.59 -21.03
N ALA A 720 20.00 -26.47 -21.75
CA ALA A 720 20.27 -25.14 -21.20
C ALA A 720 19.20 -24.67 -20.20
N ASN A 721 17.99 -25.24 -20.25
CA ASN A 721 16.90 -24.96 -19.32
C ASN A 721 16.91 -25.90 -18.11
N GLY A 722 17.93 -26.76 -17.97
CA GLY A 722 18.08 -27.70 -16.86
C GLY A 722 17.25 -28.98 -17.00
N CYS A 723 16.56 -29.19 -18.12
CA CYS A 723 15.82 -30.43 -18.38
C CYS A 723 16.80 -31.57 -18.61
N SER A 724 16.70 -32.63 -17.80
CA SER A 724 17.58 -33.79 -17.88
C SER A 724 16.84 -35.04 -18.33
N VAL A 725 17.45 -35.84 -19.21
CA VAL A 725 17.02 -37.20 -19.54
C VAL A 725 18.16 -38.16 -19.28
N THR A 726 17.88 -39.32 -18.70
CA THR A 726 18.88 -40.39 -18.54
C THR A 726 18.64 -41.49 -19.56
N TYR A 727 19.68 -41.82 -20.32
CA TYR A 727 19.71 -42.91 -21.27
C TYR A 727 20.60 -44.03 -20.74
N ILE A 728 20.04 -45.24 -20.64
CA ILE A 728 20.76 -46.44 -20.23
C ILE A 728 20.65 -47.49 -21.34
N ASN A 729 21.79 -47.98 -21.81
CA ASN A 729 21.86 -49.09 -22.75
C ASN A 729 22.93 -50.09 -22.33
N SER A 730 22.58 -51.37 -22.28
CA SER A 730 23.49 -52.46 -21.92
C SER A 730 23.91 -53.24 -23.16
N ILE A 731 25.22 -53.30 -23.40
CA ILE A 731 25.86 -54.12 -24.44
C ILE A 731 26.30 -55.41 -23.76
N ASN A 732 25.63 -56.50 -24.09
CA ASN A 732 25.97 -57.84 -23.60
C ASN A 732 26.92 -58.54 -24.58
N PRO A 733 27.84 -59.40 -24.10
CA PRO A 733 28.65 -60.22 -24.97
C PRO A 733 27.76 -61.14 -25.80
N VAL A 734 28.02 -61.21 -27.11
CA VAL A 734 27.33 -62.15 -28.01
C VAL A 734 27.76 -63.57 -27.62
N SER A 735 26.95 -64.26 -26.83
CA SER A 735 27.09 -65.70 -26.55
C SER A 735 26.58 -66.52 -27.74
N GLY A 736 27.27 -66.39 -28.88
CA GLY A 736 27.09 -67.25 -30.03
C GLY A 736 28.27 -68.22 -30.15
N ASN A 737 28.00 -69.48 -30.48
CA ASN A 737 29.02 -70.44 -30.88
C ASN A 737 29.66 -69.92 -32.19
N VAL A 738 30.64 -69.03 -32.11
CA VAL A 738 31.38 -68.45 -33.24
C VAL A 738 32.52 -69.39 -33.65
N PRO A 739 32.95 -69.40 -34.93
CA PRO A 739 34.11 -70.21 -35.33
C PRO A 739 35.34 -69.80 -34.53
N GLN A 740 36.14 -70.77 -34.11
CA GLN A 740 37.40 -70.58 -33.36
C GLN A 740 38.47 -71.48 -33.98
N ILE A 741 39.67 -70.97 -34.21
CA ILE A 741 40.80 -71.80 -34.65
C ILE A 741 41.45 -72.41 -33.41
N THR A 742 41.22 -73.70 -33.18
CA THR A 742 41.56 -74.37 -31.91
C THR A 742 42.88 -75.13 -31.92
N ALA A 743 43.41 -75.45 -33.10
CA ALA A 743 44.75 -75.99 -33.24
C ALA A 743 45.36 -75.61 -34.60
N TYR A 744 46.69 -75.66 -34.69
CA TYR A 744 47.40 -75.51 -35.95
C TYR A 744 48.73 -76.27 -35.94
N THR A 745 49.23 -76.60 -37.13
CA THR A 745 50.58 -77.12 -37.35
C THR A 745 51.23 -76.35 -38.49
N ILE A 746 52.52 -76.06 -38.38
CA ILE A 746 53.30 -75.35 -39.41
C ILE A 746 54.43 -76.26 -39.86
N THR A 747 54.52 -76.52 -41.16
CA THR A 747 55.65 -77.16 -41.80
C THR A 747 56.58 -76.07 -42.33
N PRO A 748 57.84 -75.99 -41.86
CA PRO A 748 58.80 -75.00 -42.36
C PRO A 748 59.21 -75.33 -43.80
N THR A 749 59.78 -74.36 -44.52
CA THR A 749 60.38 -74.60 -45.85
C THR A 749 61.69 -75.39 -45.72
N ALA A 750 62.23 -75.99 -46.79
CA ALA A 750 63.52 -76.69 -46.75
C ALA A 750 64.74 -75.76 -46.78
N SER A 751 64.55 -74.52 -47.24
CA SER A 751 65.54 -73.42 -47.22
C SER A 751 64.83 -72.09 -47.52
N GLU A 752 65.53 -70.97 -47.38
CA GLU A 752 64.94 -69.64 -47.64
C GLU A 752 64.46 -69.44 -49.09
N ALA A 753 65.01 -70.20 -50.04
CA ALA A 753 64.74 -70.03 -51.47
C ALA A 753 63.66 -70.98 -52.02
N VAL A 754 63.06 -71.83 -51.18
CA VAL A 754 62.08 -72.84 -51.62
C VAL A 754 60.73 -72.60 -50.95
N ALA A 755 59.65 -72.59 -51.74
CA ALA A 755 58.28 -72.45 -51.25
C ALA A 755 57.62 -73.83 -51.08
N ASN A 756 58.08 -74.60 -50.10
CA ASN A 756 57.56 -75.93 -49.79
C ASN A 756 57.04 -76.07 -48.33
N GLY A 757 56.86 -74.96 -47.63
CA GLY A 757 56.26 -74.95 -46.30
C GLY A 757 54.74 -75.11 -46.35
N GLY A 758 54.09 -75.21 -45.19
CA GLY A 758 52.64 -75.35 -45.10
C GLY A 758 52.09 -74.97 -43.73
N ILE A 759 50.80 -74.66 -43.67
CA ILE A 759 50.03 -74.41 -42.46
C ILE A 759 48.76 -75.25 -42.53
N SER A 760 48.53 -76.07 -41.50
CA SER A 760 47.24 -76.75 -41.31
C SER A 760 46.57 -76.22 -40.05
N ILE A 761 45.27 -75.95 -40.11
CA ILE A 761 44.49 -75.42 -38.99
C ILE A 761 43.28 -76.31 -38.69
N THR A 762 42.82 -76.30 -37.45
CA THR A 762 41.57 -76.95 -37.01
C THR A 762 40.63 -75.88 -36.50
N VAL A 763 39.38 -75.88 -36.98
CA VAL A 763 38.34 -74.92 -36.56
C VAL A 763 37.26 -75.67 -35.78
N SER A 764 36.85 -75.13 -34.64
CA SER A 764 35.69 -75.59 -33.87
C SER A 764 34.85 -74.42 -33.39
N GLY A 765 33.60 -74.66 -33.00
CA GLY A 765 32.62 -73.60 -32.81
C GLY A 765 32.17 -73.01 -34.16
N GLY A 766 31.17 -72.13 -34.19
CA GLY A 766 30.57 -71.67 -35.45
C GLY A 766 29.53 -72.65 -36.00
N THR A 767 28.88 -72.27 -37.10
CA THR A 767 27.98 -73.15 -37.86
C THR A 767 28.61 -73.54 -39.22
N PRO A 768 29.10 -74.78 -39.40
CA PRO A 768 29.63 -75.24 -40.68
C PRO A 768 28.60 -75.14 -41.82
N PRO A 769 29.02 -75.03 -43.09
CA PRO A 769 30.40 -75.07 -43.58
C PRO A 769 31.18 -73.79 -43.31
N TYR A 770 32.51 -73.91 -43.15
CA TYR A 770 33.41 -72.77 -43.05
C TYR A 770 33.98 -72.40 -44.42
N SER A 771 34.13 -71.10 -44.65
CA SER A 771 34.93 -70.53 -45.74
C SER A 771 36.25 -70.00 -45.18
N PHE A 772 37.32 -70.16 -45.95
CA PHE A 772 38.66 -69.71 -45.56
C PHE A 772 39.13 -68.68 -46.59
N ASN A 773 39.74 -67.61 -46.12
CA ASN A 773 40.38 -66.62 -46.99
C ASN A 773 41.76 -66.32 -46.46
N TRP A 774 42.77 -66.86 -47.12
CA TRP A 774 44.17 -66.66 -46.76
C TRP A 774 44.75 -65.41 -47.45
N SER A 775 45.74 -64.76 -46.85
CA SER A 775 46.44 -63.62 -47.45
C SER A 775 47.15 -63.93 -48.77
N ASN A 776 47.45 -65.20 -49.05
CA ASN A 776 47.96 -65.63 -50.35
C ASN A 776 46.85 -65.93 -51.36
N GLY A 777 45.59 -65.65 -51.03
CA GLY A 777 44.42 -65.89 -51.87
C GLY A 777 43.89 -67.32 -51.82
N SER A 778 44.49 -68.23 -51.04
CA SER A 778 43.96 -69.59 -50.91
C SER A 778 42.63 -69.60 -50.16
N THR A 779 41.73 -70.50 -50.57
CA THR A 779 40.47 -70.77 -49.89
C THR A 779 40.41 -72.16 -49.23
N ALA A 780 41.50 -72.92 -49.28
CA ALA A 780 41.61 -74.20 -48.61
C ALA A 780 41.84 -74.00 -47.10
N GLN A 781 41.28 -74.88 -46.26
CA GLN A 781 41.54 -74.86 -44.81
C GLN A 781 43.03 -75.02 -44.51
N ASN A 782 43.68 -75.98 -45.17
CA ASN A 782 45.11 -76.24 -45.04
C ASN A 782 45.84 -75.78 -46.31
N VAL A 783 46.95 -75.09 -46.14
CA VAL A 783 47.74 -74.50 -47.22
C VAL A 783 49.15 -75.08 -47.24
N THR A 784 49.66 -75.41 -48.42
CA THR A 784 51.03 -75.93 -48.63
C THR A 784 51.69 -75.17 -49.78
N GLY A 785 52.97 -75.41 -50.04
CA GLY A 785 53.72 -74.68 -51.06
C GLY A 785 54.01 -73.22 -50.65
N LEU A 786 54.02 -72.95 -49.35
CA LEU A 786 54.22 -71.62 -48.82
C LEU A 786 55.70 -71.27 -48.78
N ALA A 787 56.02 -70.04 -49.14
CA ALA A 787 57.34 -69.46 -48.90
C ALA A 787 57.47 -69.07 -47.43
N LYS A 788 58.69 -68.75 -46.99
CA LYS A 788 58.91 -68.12 -45.68
C LYS A 788 58.12 -66.80 -45.62
N GLY A 789 57.26 -66.63 -44.61
CA GLY A 789 56.39 -65.46 -44.57
C GLY A 789 55.23 -65.55 -43.57
N TRP A 790 54.58 -64.40 -43.36
CA TRP A 790 53.35 -64.30 -42.58
C TRP A 790 52.14 -64.60 -43.46
N TYR A 791 51.25 -65.43 -42.94
CA TYR A 791 49.99 -65.77 -43.56
C TYR A 791 48.85 -65.51 -42.56
N VAL A 792 47.85 -64.74 -42.99
CA VAL A 792 46.61 -64.55 -42.23
C VAL A 792 45.50 -65.36 -42.90
N VAL A 793 44.63 -65.98 -42.12
CA VAL A 793 43.39 -66.59 -42.57
C VAL A 793 42.22 -65.94 -41.86
N THR A 794 41.20 -65.57 -42.62
CA THR A 794 39.86 -65.32 -42.09
C THR A 794 39.00 -66.55 -42.32
N VAL A 795 38.47 -67.12 -41.26
CA VAL A 795 37.53 -68.24 -41.27
C VAL A 795 36.14 -67.68 -41.01
N THR A 796 35.21 -67.88 -41.95
CA THR A 796 33.82 -67.40 -41.82
C THR A 796 32.85 -68.57 -41.88
N ASP A 797 31.95 -68.66 -40.91
CA ASP A 797 30.89 -69.66 -40.87
C ASP A 797 29.70 -69.29 -41.78
N VAL A 798 28.73 -70.20 -41.94
CA VAL A 798 27.59 -69.96 -42.86
C VAL A 798 26.67 -68.81 -42.43
N LEU A 799 26.74 -68.41 -41.16
CA LEU A 799 25.95 -67.30 -40.61
C LEU A 799 26.69 -65.95 -40.68
N GLY A 800 27.90 -65.94 -41.27
CA GLY A 800 28.70 -64.74 -41.45
C GLY A 800 29.60 -64.40 -40.25
N ASN A 801 29.63 -65.24 -39.21
CA ASN A 801 30.54 -65.04 -38.08
C ASN A 801 31.96 -65.41 -38.49
N SER A 802 32.95 -64.62 -38.07
CA SER A 802 34.33 -64.78 -38.54
C SER A 802 35.35 -64.87 -37.40
N ALA A 803 36.39 -65.68 -37.61
CA ALA A 803 37.61 -65.73 -36.80
C ALA A 803 38.83 -65.50 -37.67
N VAL A 804 39.88 -64.88 -37.12
CA VAL A 804 41.10 -64.57 -37.86
C VAL A 804 42.30 -65.23 -37.17
N GLY A 805 43.12 -65.96 -37.93
CA GLY A 805 44.35 -66.60 -37.46
C GLY A 805 45.58 -66.12 -38.22
N TRP A 806 46.73 -66.02 -37.55
CA TRP A 806 47.99 -65.54 -38.12
C TRP A 806 49.11 -66.54 -37.87
N TYR A 807 49.83 -66.90 -38.92
CA TYR A 807 50.82 -67.98 -38.89
C TYR A 807 52.08 -67.59 -39.65
N TRP A 808 53.24 -67.89 -39.09
CA TRP A 808 54.53 -67.67 -39.72
C TRP A 808 55.11 -68.98 -40.21
N VAL A 809 55.35 -69.08 -41.52
CA VAL A 809 56.14 -70.19 -42.09
C VAL A 809 57.62 -69.80 -42.01
N ALA A 810 58.39 -70.50 -41.19
CA ALA A 810 59.83 -70.32 -41.11
C ALA A 810 60.56 -71.12 -42.20
N ALA A 811 61.82 -70.77 -42.46
CA ALA A 811 62.71 -71.62 -43.25
C ALA A 811 63.37 -72.67 -42.35
N GLY A 812 63.33 -73.93 -42.78
CA GLY A 812 64.04 -75.05 -42.19
C GLY A 812 65.52 -75.01 -42.56
N TYR A 813 66.37 -75.39 -41.62
CA TYR A 813 67.82 -75.31 -41.77
C TYR A 813 68.40 -76.67 -42.19
N ASN A 814 68.92 -76.76 -43.42
CA ASN A 814 69.68 -77.91 -43.90
C ASN A 814 71.15 -77.82 -43.47
N ARG A 815 71.62 -78.85 -42.76
CA ARG A 815 72.92 -78.96 -42.07
C ARG A 815 74.14 -79.18 -43.00
N SER A 816 74.15 -78.62 -44.21
CA SER A 816 75.26 -78.79 -45.15
C SER A 816 75.63 -77.51 -45.92
N LYS A 817 76.45 -76.66 -45.29
CA LYS A 817 77.46 -75.81 -45.95
C LYS A 817 78.32 -75.14 -44.87
N ASN A 818 79.54 -75.66 -44.72
CA ASN A 818 80.76 -75.03 -44.21
C ASN A 818 80.67 -74.13 -42.97
N ASN A 819 80.99 -74.74 -41.82
CA ASN A 819 81.86 -74.25 -40.74
C ASN A 819 82.30 -72.76 -40.79
N SER A 820 81.37 -71.85 -40.48
CA SER A 820 81.65 -70.63 -39.73
C SER A 820 80.31 -69.98 -39.33
N GLU A 821 80.01 -69.98 -38.03
CA GLU A 821 78.91 -69.24 -37.39
C GLU A 821 77.51 -69.76 -37.79
N THR A 822 76.57 -70.04 -36.89
CA THR A 822 75.70 -68.99 -36.36
C THR A 822 74.88 -69.52 -35.18
N THR A 823 75.18 -69.04 -33.98
CA THR A 823 74.13 -68.86 -32.95
C THR A 823 73.12 -67.85 -33.51
N GLN A 824 71.82 -68.10 -33.39
CA GLN A 824 70.80 -67.20 -33.96
C GLN A 824 69.67 -66.92 -32.98
N LEU A 825 69.24 -65.66 -32.95
CA LEU A 825 68.07 -65.18 -32.23
C LEU A 825 67.26 -64.28 -33.16
N THR A 826 66.03 -64.66 -33.47
CA THR A 826 65.11 -63.88 -34.31
C THR A 826 63.84 -63.54 -33.55
N ILE A 827 63.42 -62.28 -33.64
CA ILE A 827 62.17 -61.78 -33.03
C ILE A 827 61.10 -61.70 -34.10
N MET A 828 59.95 -62.30 -33.83
CA MET A 828 58.82 -62.39 -34.74
C MET A 828 57.61 -61.71 -34.10
N PRO A 829 57.33 -60.44 -34.43
CA PRO A 829 56.19 -59.71 -33.89
C PRO A 829 54.86 -60.27 -34.45
N ASN A 830 53.83 -60.39 -33.60
CA ASN A 830 52.47 -60.70 -34.04
C ASN A 830 51.69 -59.37 -34.17
N PRO A 831 51.35 -58.89 -35.38
CA PRO A 831 50.79 -57.54 -35.60
C PRO A 831 49.32 -57.34 -35.15
N VAL A 832 48.77 -58.31 -34.42
CA VAL A 832 47.32 -58.51 -34.21
C VAL A 832 47.01 -59.05 -32.81
N SER A 833 48.04 -59.38 -32.05
CA SER A 833 47.94 -59.64 -30.61
C SER A 833 49.12 -58.97 -29.93
N ASN A 834 49.04 -58.78 -28.62
CA ASN A 834 50.16 -58.25 -27.85
C ASN A 834 51.34 -59.24 -27.72
N MET A 835 51.38 -60.32 -28.50
CA MET A 835 52.39 -61.38 -28.41
C MET A 835 53.47 -61.21 -29.47
N ALA A 836 54.68 -61.66 -29.17
CA ALA A 836 55.75 -61.87 -30.13
C ALA A 836 56.44 -63.21 -29.82
N TYR A 837 57.14 -63.78 -30.80
CA TYR A 837 57.85 -65.04 -30.64
C TYR A 837 59.35 -64.86 -30.85
N LEU A 838 60.15 -65.47 -29.99
CA LEU A 838 61.60 -65.53 -30.08
C LEU A 838 61.99 -66.91 -30.61
N GLN A 839 62.50 -66.97 -31.84
CA GLN A 839 63.10 -68.19 -32.37
C GLN A 839 64.60 -68.17 -32.07
N TYR A 840 65.10 -69.25 -31.48
CA TYR A 840 66.50 -69.35 -31.09
C TYR A 840 67.08 -70.74 -31.37
N ALA A 841 68.36 -70.77 -31.67
CA ALA A 841 69.15 -71.99 -31.80
C ALA A 841 70.61 -71.74 -31.42
N VAL A 842 71.21 -72.65 -30.65
CA VAL A 842 72.63 -72.68 -30.27
C VAL A 842 73.29 -73.97 -30.73
N MET A 843 74.60 -73.94 -31.02
CA MET A 843 75.31 -75.09 -31.60
C MET A 843 75.64 -76.22 -30.60
N GLU A 844 75.83 -75.91 -29.32
CA GLU A 844 76.29 -76.90 -28.34
C GLU A 844 75.13 -77.60 -27.63
N GLN A 845 75.29 -78.89 -27.34
CA GLN A 845 74.38 -79.66 -26.46
C GLN A 845 74.52 -79.22 -24.98
N SER A 846 74.52 -77.91 -24.73
CA SER A 846 74.51 -77.32 -23.40
C SER A 846 73.07 -77.20 -22.91
N ASN A 847 72.78 -77.81 -21.77
CA ASN A 847 71.44 -77.91 -21.17
C ASN A 847 70.92 -76.61 -20.53
N SER A 848 71.54 -75.45 -20.83
CA SER A 848 71.14 -74.17 -20.23
C SER A 848 71.34 -73.03 -21.22
N VAL A 849 70.32 -72.79 -22.05
CA VAL A 849 70.21 -71.59 -22.88
C VAL A 849 69.42 -70.51 -22.13
N GLN A 850 69.86 -69.27 -22.26
CA GLN A 850 69.20 -68.11 -21.68
C GLN A 850 68.93 -67.04 -22.74
N ILE A 851 67.74 -66.44 -22.69
CA ILE A 851 67.40 -65.22 -23.41
C ILE A 851 67.07 -64.12 -22.42
N THR A 852 67.69 -62.95 -22.58
CA THR A 852 67.38 -61.75 -21.77
C THR A 852 66.98 -60.61 -22.68
N ILE A 853 65.87 -59.94 -22.37
CA ILE A 853 65.43 -58.71 -23.01
C ILE A 853 65.89 -57.54 -22.15
N TYR A 854 66.52 -56.56 -22.78
CA TYR A 854 67.00 -55.33 -22.17
C TYR A 854 66.25 -54.12 -22.73
N GLY A 855 65.98 -53.14 -21.87
CA GLY A 855 65.58 -51.80 -22.30
C GLY A 855 66.73 -51.04 -22.95
N ILE A 856 66.44 -49.89 -23.58
CA ILE A 856 67.45 -49.04 -24.24
C ILE A 856 68.57 -48.58 -23.29
N ASN A 857 68.29 -48.51 -21.98
CA ASN A 857 69.25 -48.14 -20.93
C ASN A 857 70.16 -49.32 -20.51
N GLY A 858 70.06 -50.48 -21.15
CA GLY A 858 70.86 -51.67 -20.85
C GLY A 858 70.42 -52.44 -19.60
N GLN A 859 69.28 -52.10 -18.99
CA GLN A 859 68.74 -52.85 -17.84
C GLN A 859 67.88 -54.03 -18.32
N PRO A 860 68.01 -55.23 -17.73
CA PRO A 860 67.20 -56.39 -18.08
C PRO A 860 65.75 -56.14 -17.67
N VAL A 861 64.82 -56.27 -18.62
CA VAL A 861 63.37 -56.12 -18.41
C VAL A 861 62.65 -57.47 -18.34
N GLN A 862 63.20 -58.50 -18.99
CA GLN A 862 62.63 -59.86 -18.94
C GLN A 862 63.73 -60.89 -19.21
N GLN A 863 63.66 -62.05 -18.57
CA GLN A 863 64.67 -63.11 -18.69
C GLN A 863 64.02 -64.49 -18.74
N PHE A 864 64.56 -65.35 -19.59
CA PHE A 864 64.13 -66.73 -19.80
C PHE A 864 65.34 -67.64 -19.67
N THR A 865 65.30 -68.60 -18.74
CA THR A 865 66.41 -69.52 -18.43
C THR A 865 65.95 -70.98 -18.61
N GLY A 866 66.90 -71.91 -18.67
CA GLY A 866 66.60 -73.35 -18.80
C GLY A 866 66.00 -73.73 -20.14
N LEU A 867 66.24 -72.92 -21.18
CA LEU A 867 65.72 -73.17 -22.51
C LEU A 867 66.48 -74.33 -23.19
N PRO A 868 65.81 -75.15 -24.03
CA PRO A 868 66.46 -76.17 -24.85
C PRO A 868 67.46 -75.57 -25.85
N ALA A 869 68.29 -76.39 -26.50
CA ALA A 869 69.27 -75.91 -27.47
C ALA A 869 68.66 -75.19 -28.69
N GLN A 870 67.38 -75.41 -28.96
CA GLN A 870 66.61 -74.70 -29.97
C GLN A 870 65.14 -74.65 -29.55
N GLY A 871 64.43 -73.59 -29.93
CA GLY A 871 63.02 -73.48 -29.61
C GLY A 871 62.36 -72.23 -30.14
N LEU A 872 61.05 -72.18 -29.90
CA LEU A 872 60.20 -71.02 -30.14
C LEU A 872 59.58 -70.61 -28.82
N LEU A 873 59.88 -69.39 -28.36
CA LEU A 873 59.45 -68.89 -27.07
C LEU A 873 58.47 -67.72 -27.27
N PRO A 874 57.20 -67.85 -26.85
CA PRO A 874 56.28 -66.71 -26.83
C PRO A 874 56.64 -65.71 -25.73
N PHE A 875 56.48 -64.41 -25.99
CA PHE A 875 56.50 -63.36 -24.98
C PHE A 875 55.45 -62.29 -25.28
N GLU A 876 54.86 -61.72 -24.23
CA GLU A 876 53.82 -60.68 -24.35
C GLU A 876 54.46 -59.29 -24.27
N GLY A 877 54.42 -58.55 -25.38
CA GLY A 877 54.98 -57.21 -25.53
C GLY A 877 54.16 -56.10 -24.87
N SER A 878 52.90 -56.34 -24.48
CA SER A 878 52.05 -55.35 -23.77
C SER A 878 52.64 -54.92 -22.42
N ASN A 879 53.38 -55.81 -21.77
CA ASN A 879 54.05 -55.57 -20.49
C ASN A 879 55.30 -54.67 -20.65
N LEU A 880 55.73 -54.41 -21.88
CA LEU A 880 56.80 -53.48 -22.19
C LEU A 880 56.19 -52.14 -22.64
N PRO A 881 56.61 -51.00 -22.05
CA PRO A 881 56.26 -49.68 -22.57
C PRO A 881 56.68 -49.52 -24.05
N PRO A 882 56.04 -48.62 -24.83
CA PRO A 882 56.54 -48.26 -26.15
C PRO A 882 58.00 -47.79 -26.07
N GLY A 883 58.88 -48.36 -26.90
CA GLY A 883 60.31 -48.12 -26.80
C GLY A 883 61.17 -49.09 -27.59
N VAL A 884 62.48 -48.88 -27.53
CA VAL A 884 63.49 -49.70 -28.20
C VAL A 884 64.08 -50.71 -27.22
N TYR A 885 64.14 -51.98 -27.64
CA TYR A 885 64.60 -53.10 -26.82
C TYR A 885 65.62 -53.96 -27.56
N TRP A 886 66.39 -54.73 -26.78
CA TRP A 886 67.37 -55.69 -27.30
C TRP A 886 67.18 -57.03 -26.61
N ALA A 887 67.00 -58.11 -27.37
CA ALA A 887 67.04 -59.46 -26.84
C ALA A 887 68.43 -60.05 -27.06
N THR A 888 68.98 -60.75 -26.06
CA THR A 888 70.28 -61.41 -26.13
C THR A 888 70.15 -62.89 -25.86
N LEU A 889 70.76 -63.72 -26.70
CA LEU A 889 70.84 -65.17 -26.52
C LEU A 889 72.24 -65.54 -26.01
N GLN A 890 72.30 -66.26 -24.90
CA GLN A 890 73.53 -66.69 -24.25
C GLN A 890 73.49 -68.19 -23.91
N SER A 891 74.60 -68.90 -24.15
CA SER A 891 74.83 -70.26 -23.67
C SER A 891 76.20 -70.38 -22.99
N ALA A 892 76.35 -71.33 -22.08
CA ALA A 892 77.63 -71.65 -21.45
C ALA A 892 78.62 -72.14 -22.54
N GLY A 893 79.52 -71.27 -22.99
CA GLY A 893 80.54 -71.59 -24.02
C GLY A 893 80.72 -70.55 -25.13
N THR A 894 79.77 -69.61 -25.34
CA THR A 894 79.89 -68.58 -26.38
C THR A 894 80.57 -67.31 -25.85
N ALA A 895 81.63 -66.84 -26.53
CA ALA A 895 82.42 -65.67 -26.11
C ALA A 895 81.65 -64.33 -26.17
N GLU A 896 80.67 -64.19 -27.08
CA GLU A 896 79.81 -63.01 -27.19
C GLU A 896 78.33 -63.42 -27.41
N PRO A 897 77.36 -62.81 -26.70
CA PRO A 897 75.95 -63.11 -26.86
C PRO A 897 75.39 -62.54 -28.16
N VAL A 898 74.51 -63.31 -28.84
CA VAL A 898 73.84 -62.84 -30.06
C VAL A 898 72.72 -61.88 -29.68
N LYS A 899 72.72 -60.68 -30.27
CA LYS A 899 71.79 -59.59 -29.93
C LYS A 899 70.85 -59.30 -31.10
N GLN A 900 69.56 -59.13 -30.80
CA GLN A 900 68.55 -58.72 -31.76
C GLN A 900 67.77 -57.50 -31.25
N LYS A 901 67.74 -56.43 -32.03
CA LYS A 901 66.99 -55.21 -31.72
C LYS A 901 65.53 -55.35 -32.14
N PHE A 902 64.62 -54.78 -31.36
CA PHE A 902 63.22 -54.59 -31.75
C PHE A 902 62.63 -53.31 -31.14
N VAL A 903 61.47 -52.91 -31.66
CA VAL A 903 60.74 -51.73 -31.21
C VAL A 903 59.33 -52.16 -30.84
N VAL A 904 58.87 -51.72 -29.66
CA VAL A 904 57.47 -51.84 -29.23
C VAL A 904 56.78 -50.52 -29.54
N VAL A 905 55.70 -50.59 -30.31
CA VAL A 905 54.79 -49.47 -30.63
C VAL A 905 53.40 -49.83 -30.10
N ARG A 906 52.65 -48.86 -29.59
CA ARG A 906 51.26 -49.04 -29.13
C ARG A 906 50.27 -48.63 -30.18
#